data_AF-A0A1V5G471-F1
#
_entry.id   AF-A0A1V5G471-F1
#
_cell.length_a   1.000
_cell.length_b   1.000
_cell.length_c   1.000
_cell.angle_alpha   90.00
_cell.angle_beta   90.00
_cell.angle_gamma   90.00
#
_symmetry.space_group_name_H-M   'P 1'
#
loop_
_entity.id
_entity.type
_entity.pdbx_description
1 polymer ?
#
loop_
_entity_poly.entity_id
_entity_poly.type
_entity_poly.pdbx_seq_one_letter_code
_entity_poly.pdbx_strand_id
1 'polypeptide(L)'
;MQLAFPSAFSGQAAVKVSDSSGCAGTISRALDVAGPKLIANAGTATQICGNNDTVMNPGERWRLPVSLQNSGAAASAEGTRALFANGDAASSGLDIGPNSFGYRGTSRTSGSCGYNFVDLGTGTPLQLSASGTNATANDDGKTTVIALGGSGLRLYGANYTQAVMSTNGYVSFAANESGGDYDNGCPGTIDRGSIGPRLNVLHDDLVVGSAAAAGLRYQYFASCPRAAEVGGAQACHVFQWENMQLYSNNAPTGDASFQAIVYASNGQVVYQYRRADPNSGAGATIGLIDATASDPLNASCNTASAGAQQAFCVFEPGNQPSIPTAQVRLETPTPILGASVAAGSSRSVNLDFQIPTSAACGSAVNLDYVASASGGIFSAERKVVFSGNVASGSCATVSNCPATSSTVTARQGFYNDVARSGNGLASFQYGGAALGAIWYTALADHTPTWYIVSGAYSDNLGRMSLDRFTNAGAPSGFLPQSASAGQAWWAMVDADTQMLAWQFSDGRRGAELMENTASGIAVGSPNHTQAWYNASQSGWGLGVESLNLPLEFWAVYLYDGAGTARWATGDTATLGNGTVNLLAHRPHCPGCLRYADWDSRAQSAGTLSRVYNGNTQATLNTNITLPAPLSGSWNRSNLTITTLGNPTP
;
A
#
# COMPACT_ATOMS: atom_id res chain seq x y z
N MET A 1 15.94 22.40 28.35
CA MET A 1 15.55 21.94 27.00
C MET A 1 14.96 20.55 27.15
N GLN A 2 13.65 20.39 26.99
CA GLN A 2 12.99 19.08 27.08
C GLN A 2 12.91 18.50 25.67
N LEU A 3 13.57 17.36 25.46
CA LEU A 3 13.50 16.60 24.22
C LEU A 3 12.25 15.72 24.28
N ALA A 4 11.42 15.75 23.23
CA ALA A 4 10.24 14.88 23.12
C ALA A 4 10.25 14.14 21.78
N PHE A 5 10.29 12.81 21.85
CA PHE A 5 10.20 11.95 20.68
C PHE A 5 8.73 11.65 20.37
N PRO A 6 8.32 11.73 19.09
CA PRO A 6 6.91 11.56 18.75
C PRO A 6 6.49 10.10 18.58
N SER A 7 7.42 9.15 18.59
CA SER A 7 7.12 7.72 18.45
C SER A 7 8.17 6.87 19.15
N ALA A 8 7.83 5.61 19.41
CA ALA A 8 8.77 4.62 19.92
C ALA A 8 9.89 4.36 18.90
N PHE A 9 11.11 4.18 19.39
CA PHE A 9 12.27 3.84 18.57
C PHE A 9 13.18 2.91 19.35
N SER A 10 13.76 1.92 18.69
CA SER A 10 14.83 1.10 19.23
C SER A 10 15.85 0.88 18.11
N GLY A 11 17.09 1.28 18.33
CA GLY A 11 18.12 1.21 17.31
C GLY A 11 19.44 1.81 17.74
N GLN A 12 20.33 2.02 16.77
CA GLN A 12 21.63 2.64 16.99
C GLN A 12 21.58 4.12 16.57
N ALA A 13 21.88 5.01 17.51
CA ALA A 13 22.20 6.40 17.18
C ALA A 13 23.69 6.47 16.84
N ALA A 14 24.03 7.00 15.67
CA ALA A 14 25.41 7.15 15.22
C ALA A 14 25.75 8.62 14.94
N VAL A 15 26.97 9.02 15.32
CA VAL A 15 27.54 10.34 15.00
C VAL A 15 28.79 10.12 14.18
N LYS A 16 28.83 10.73 13.00
CA LYS A 16 30.02 10.81 12.14
C LYS A 16 30.60 12.21 12.23
N VAL A 17 31.86 12.33 12.66
CA VAL A 17 32.61 13.59 12.64
C VAL A 17 33.63 13.49 11.52
N SER A 18 33.68 14.49 10.65
CA SER A 18 34.70 14.59 9.59
C SER A 18 35.46 15.90 9.75
N ASP A 19 36.79 15.86 9.56
CA ASP A 19 37.62 17.06 9.57
C ASP A 19 37.79 17.68 8.17
N SER A 20 38.48 18.81 8.11
CA SER A 20 38.73 19.56 6.87
C SER A 20 39.64 18.83 5.86
N SER A 21 40.36 17.80 6.30
CA SER A 21 41.15 16.89 5.45
C SER A 21 40.35 15.69 4.93
N GLY A 22 39.07 15.56 5.33
CA GLY A 22 38.20 14.47 4.91
C GLY A 22 38.34 13.18 5.74
N CYS A 23 39.15 13.18 6.81
CA CYS A 23 39.20 12.07 7.76
C CYS A 23 37.90 12.03 8.54
N ALA A 24 37.33 10.84 8.74
CA ALA A 24 36.07 10.68 9.46
C ALA A 24 36.12 9.59 10.52
N GLY A 25 35.56 9.89 11.69
CA GLY A 25 35.30 8.92 12.76
C GLY A 25 33.80 8.76 12.99
N THR A 26 33.36 7.53 13.21
CA THR A 26 31.96 7.22 13.54
C THR A 26 31.89 6.54 14.90
N ILE A 27 31.01 7.03 15.78
CA ILE A 27 30.66 6.36 17.04
C ILE A 27 29.16 6.09 17.07
N SER A 28 28.76 4.93 17.60
CA SER A 28 27.34 4.58 17.78
C SER A 28 27.03 4.16 19.22
N ARG A 29 25.77 4.34 19.61
CA ARG A 29 25.19 3.90 20.88
C ARG A 29 23.76 3.39 20.65
N ALA A 30 23.37 2.36 21.38
CA ALA A 30 21.98 1.94 21.43
C ALA A 30 21.12 3.06 22.04
N LEU A 31 19.97 3.33 21.42
CA LEU A 31 18.99 4.29 21.86
C LEU A 31 17.62 3.61 21.83
N ASP A 32 16.99 3.54 23.00
CA ASP A 32 15.61 3.12 23.16
C ASP A 32 14.78 4.33 23.61
N VAL A 33 13.79 4.65 22.79
CA VAL A 33 12.78 5.67 23.04
C VAL A 33 11.49 4.96 23.39
N ALA A 34 11.07 5.10 24.64
CA ALA A 34 9.77 4.60 25.09
C ALA A 34 8.65 5.42 24.46
N GLY A 35 7.70 4.74 23.82
CA GLY A 35 6.50 5.32 23.22
C GLY A 35 5.43 4.24 23.05
N PRO A 36 4.18 4.64 22.76
CA PRO A 36 3.15 3.68 22.39
C PRO A 36 3.47 3.07 21.02
N LYS A 37 3.13 1.79 20.85
CA LYS A 37 3.18 1.09 19.57
C LYS A 37 1.89 0.28 19.42
N LEU A 38 0.89 0.89 18.81
CA LEU A 38 -0.44 0.31 18.65
C LEU A 38 -0.50 -0.58 17.41
N ILE A 39 -0.89 -1.84 17.60
CA ILE A 39 -1.08 -2.84 16.54
C ILE A 39 -2.57 -3.20 16.49
N ALA A 40 -3.17 -3.10 15.32
CA ALA A 40 -4.58 -3.43 15.12
C ALA A 40 -4.80 -4.94 14.91
N ASN A 41 -5.84 -5.50 15.54
CA ASN A 41 -6.31 -6.85 15.32
C ASN A 41 -7.83 -6.80 15.18
N ALA A 42 -8.34 -7.17 14.01
CA ALA A 42 -9.77 -7.15 13.75
C ALA A 42 -10.44 -8.44 14.21
N GLY A 43 -11.69 -8.31 14.66
CA GLY A 43 -12.61 -9.43 14.80
C GLY A 43 -13.42 -9.65 13.52
N THR A 44 -14.51 -10.39 13.64
CA THR A 44 -15.41 -10.68 12.52
C THR A 44 -16.33 -9.50 12.25
N ALA A 45 -16.46 -9.10 10.98
CA ALA A 45 -17.42 -8.10 10.57
C ALA A 45 -18.87 -8.62 10.72
N THR A 46 -19.76 -7.80 11.25
CA THR A 46 -21.18 -8.13 11.41
C THR A 46 -22.05 -7.12 10.68
N GLN A 47 -23.07 -7.58 9.96
CA GLN A 47 -24.03 -6.71 9.31
C GLN A 47 -24.84 -5.93 10.38
N ILE A 48 -24.91 -4.61 10.24
CA ILE A 48 -25.72 -3.72 11.11
C ILE A 48 -27.05 -3.40 10.43
N CYS A 49 -27.04 -3.28 9.09
CA CYS A 49 -28.23 -3.05 8.28
C CYS A 49 -28.02 -3.71 6.91
N GLY A 50 -28.98 -4.51 6.49
CA GLY A 50 -28.94 -5.19 5.20
C GLY A 50 -30.07 -6.20 5.07
N ASN A 51 -29.79 -7.28 4.38
CA ASN A 51 -30.71 -8.41 4.17
C ASN A 51 -30.62 -9.52 5.24
N ASN A 52 -29.80 -9.33 6.28
CA ASN A 52 -29.50 -10.26 7.38
C ASN A 52 -28.83 -11.57 6.96
N ASP A 53 -28.04 -11.56 5.89
CA ASP A 53 -27.14 -12.67 5.55
C ASP A 53 -25.70 -12.42 6.05
N THR A 54 -24.78 -13.34 5.70
CA THR A 54 -23.36 -13.26 6.08
C THR A 54 -22.46 -12.76 4.96
N VAL A 55 -23.03 -12.26 3.86
CA VAL A 55 -22.32 -11.89 2.64
C VAL A 55 -22.50 -10.40 2.37
N MET A 56 -21.43 -9.69 2.06
CA MET A 56 -21.51 -8.26 1.79
C MET A 56 -22.22 -7.98 0.47
N ASN A 57 -23.38 -7.31 0.49
CA ASN A 57 -24.05 -6.84 -0.72
C ASN A 57 -23.93 -5.31 -0.90
N PRO A 58 -24.06 -4.79 -2.14
CA PRO A 58 -24.08 -3.35 -2.39
C PRO A 58 -25.16 -2.64 -1.57
N GLY A 59 -24.80 -1.54 -0.91
CA GLY A 59 -25.70 -0.72 -0.10
C GLY A 59 -25.85 -1.14 1.37
N GLU A 60 -25.30 -2.28 1.77
CA GLU A 60 -25.33 -2.75 3.16
C GLU A 60 -24.36 -2.01 4.07
N ARG A 61 -24.64 -2.08 5.38
CA ARG A 61 -23.82 -1.50 6.44
C ARG A 61 -23.29 -2.58 7.38
N TRP A 62 -22.02 -2.46 7.72
CA TRP A 62 -21.26 -3.46 8.46
C TRP A 62 -20.46 -2.81 9.60
N ARG A 63 -20.27 -3.55 10.68
CA ARG A 63 -19.43 -3.19 11.83
C ARG A 63 -18.26 -4.13 11.91
N LEU A 64 -17.06 -3.59 11.96
CA LEU A 64 -15.83 -4.32 12.24
C LEU A 64 -15.31 -3.93 13.63
N PRO A 65 -15.37 -4.82 14.63
CA PRO A 65 -14.68 -4.59 15.90
C PRO A 65 -13.16 -4.71 15.68
N VAL A 66 -12.39 -3.70 16.07
CA VAL A 66 -10.93 -3.69 15.96
C VAL A 66 -10.32 -3.44 17.33
N SER A 67 -9.50 -4.38 17.80
CA SER A 67 -8.70 -4.27 19.02
C SER A 67 -7.34 -3.67 18.71
N LEU A 68 -7.00 -2.54 19.32
CA LEU A 68 -5.66 -1.95 19.25
C LEU A 68 -4.86 -2.35 20.49
N GLN A 69 -3.86 -3.19 20.30
CA GLN A 69 -2.93 -3.62 21.34
C GLN A 69 -1.72 -2.69 21.39
N ASN A 70 -1.37 -2.19 22.57
CA ASN A 70 -0.14 -1.45 22.77
C ASN A 70 1.03 -2.41 23.04
N SER A 71 1.81 -2.68 22.00
CA SER A 71 3.08 -3.42 22.06
C SER A 71 4.29 -2.54 22.43
N GLY A 72 4.07 -1.25 22.67
CA GLY A 72 5.11 -0.29 23.04
C GLY A 72 5.46 -0.34 24.52
N ALA A 73 6.53 0.37 24.88
CA ALA A 73 7.02 0.44 26.25
C ALA A 73 6.34 1.55 27.08
N ALA A 74 5.54 2.43 26.47
CA ALA A 74 4.81 3.48 27.15
C ALA A 74 3.32 3.48 26.78
N ALA A 75 2.48 4.01 27.67
CA ALA A 75 1.06 4.17 27.42
C ALA A 75 0.79 5.17 26.29
N SER A 76 -0.32 4.99 25.57
CA SER A 76 -0.86 6.06 24.71
C SER A 76 -1.43 7.20 25.56
N ALA A 77 -1.60 8.39 24.99
CA ALA A 77 -2.33 9.45 25.68
C ALA A 77 -3.84 9.17 25.74
N GLU A 78 -4.53 9.73 26.72
CA GLU A 78 -5.98 9.85 26.68
C GLU A 78 -6.40 10.68 25.44
N GLY A 79 -7.51 10.30 24.82
CA GLY A 79 -8.00 10.94 23.60
C GLY A 79 -7.27 10.53 22.33
N THR A 80 -6.33 9.57 22.39
CA THR A 80 -5.69 9.01 21.18
C THR A 80 -6.76 8.57 20.17
N ARG A 81 -6.58 8.95 18.92
CA ARG A 81 -7.43 8.55 17.79
C ARG A 81 -6.71 7.54 16.91
N ALA A 82 -7.47 6.64 16.31
CA ALA A 82 -6.97 5.67 15.35
C ALA A 82 -7.53 6.01 13.97
N LEU A 83 -6.68 6.05 12.95
CA LEU A 83 -7.06 6.32 11.58
C LEU A 83 -7.21 5.02 10.80
N PHE A 84 -8.37 4.85 10.18
CA PHE A 84 -8.68 3.77 9.25
C PHE A 84 -8.94 4.34 7.86
N ALA A 85 -8.61 3.55 6.83
CA ALA A 85 -8.83 3.94 5.45
C ALA A 85 -9.20 2.74 4.58
N ASN A 86 -9.78 3.01 3.41
CA ASN A 86 -9.82 2.02 2.34
C ASN A 86 -8.40 1.55 2.04
N GLY A 87 -8.20 0.23 2.10
CA GLY A 87 -6.95 -0.38 1.71
C GLY A 87 -6.70 -0.24 0.22
N ASP A 88 -5.47 -0.50 -0.20
CA ASP A 88 -5.20 -0.77 -1.61
C ASP A 88 -6.10 -1.92 -2.08
N ALA A 89 -6.33 -2.00 -3.39
CA ALA A 89 -6.77 -3.24 -4.00
C ALA A 89 -5.72 -4.31 -3.63
N ALA A 90 -5.93 -5.03 -2.52
CA ALA A 90 -5.37 -6.35 -2.45
C ALA A 90 -5.88 -7.06 -3.70
N SER A 91 -5.06 -7.94 -4.25
CA SER A 91 -5.54 -8.99 -5.12
C SER A 91 -6.47 -9.91 -4.30
N SER A 92 -7.55 -9.38 -3.73
CA SER A 92 -8.40 -10.01 -2.72
C SER A 92 -9.22 -11.08 -3.42
N GLY A 93 -8.84 -12.33 -3.17
CA GLY A 93 -9.21 -13.48 -3.96
C GLY A 93 -7.99 -14.31 -4.32
N LEU A 94 -6.77 -13.73 -4.30
CA LEU A 94 -5.50 -14.45 -4.35
C LEU A 94 -4.96 -14.68 -2.93
N ASP A 95 -5.29 -15.84 -2.37
CA ASP A 95 -4.94 -16.27 -1.01
C ASP A 95 -3.63 -17.09 -0.94
N ILE A 96 -3.00 -17.37 -2.08
CA ILE A 96 -1.71 -18.05 -2.19
C ILE A 96 -0.62 -17.02 -2.47
N GLY A 97 0.44 -16.99 -1.66
CA GLY A 97 1.56 -16.05 -1.81
C GLY A 97 1.37 -14.69 -1.13
N PRO A 98 2.15 -13.66 -1.53
CA PRO A 98 3.13 -13.68 -2.61
C PRO A 98 4.42 -14.43 -2.23
N ASN A 99 5.16 -14.94 -3.22
CA ASN A 99 6.58 -15.24 -3.04
C ASN A 99 7.44 -13.99 -3.31
N SER A 100 8.77 -14.10 -3.23
CA SER A 100 9.71 -12.99 -3.37
C SER A 100 9.73 -12.38 -4.78
N PHE A 101 9.54 -13.21 -5.81
CA PHE A 101 9.35 -12.76 -7.19
C PHE A 101 8.01 -12.02 -7.37
N GLY A 102 7.03 -12.31 -6.51
CA GLY A 102 5.72 -11.66 -6.45
C GLY A 102 4.59 -12.45 -7.11
N TYR A 103 4.79 -13.73 -7.41
CA TYR A 103 3.69 -14.61 -7.84
C TYR A 103 2.62 -14.67 -6.75
N ARG A 104 1.36 -14.67 -7.14
CA ARG A 104 0.21 -14.86 -6.25
C ARG A 104 -0.76 -15.84 -6.89
N GLY A 105 -1.56 -16.54 -6.10
CA GLY A 105 -2.51 -17.51 -6.62
C GLY A 105 -3.80 -17.58 -5.83
N THR A 106 -4.75 -18.35 -6.35
CA THR A 106 -6.04 -18.65 -5.74
C THR A 106 -6.42 -20.10 -5.96
N SER A 107 -7.36 -20.62 -5.16
CA SER A 107 -7.94 -21.94 -5.37
C SER A 107 -9.41 -21.83 -5.82
N ARG A 108 -9.97 -22.94 -6.29
CA ARG A 108 -11.42 -23.05 -6.56
C ARG A 108 -12.27 -22.79 -5.31
N THR A 109 -11.76 -23.17 -4.14
CA THR A 109 -12.47 -23.08 -2.85
C THR A 109 -12.39 -21.70 -2.21
N SER A 110 -11.34 -20.94 -2.51
CA SER A 110 -11.07 -19.62 -1.91
C SER A 110 -11.21 -18.45 -2.87
N GLY A 111 -11.34 -18.71 -4.18
CA GLY A 111 -11.54 -17.67 -5.19
C GLY A 111 -11.95 -18.21 -6.56
N SER A 112 -11.64 -17.44 -7.61
CA SER A 112 -12.22 -17.59 -8.95
C SER A 112 -11.48 -18.56 -9.88
N CYS A 113 -10.68 -19.50 -9.37
CA CYS A 113 -9.99 -20.48 -10.22
C CYS A 113 -10.98 -21.51 -10.80
N GLY A 114 -11.23 -21.44 -12.11
CA GLY A 114 -12.19 -22.31 -12.79
C GLY A 114 -11.69 -23.75 -12.95
N TYR A 115 -12.57 -24.73 -12.73
CA TYR A 115 -12.31 -26.12 -13.13
C TYR A 115 -12.93 -26.41 -14.50
N ASN A 116 -12.08 -26.83 -15.43
CA ASN A 116 -12.43 -27.25 -16.78
C ASN A 116 -11.22 -28.03 -17.34
N PHE A 117 -11.23 -29.34 -17.13
CA PHE A 117 -10.12 -30.24 -17.44
C PHE A 117 -9.96 -30.41 -18.95
N VAL A 118 -8.72 -30.39 -19.45
CA VAL A 118 -8.40 -30.51 -20.88
C VAL A 118 -7.87 -31.92 -21.11
N ASP A 119 -8.76 -32.84 -21.48
CA ASP A 119 -8.41 -34.25 -21.53
C ASP A 119 -7.55 -34.61 -22.75
N LEU A 120 -6.29 -34.95 -22.48
CA LEU A 120 -5.34 -35.52 -23.43
C LEU A 120 -5.33 -37.06 -23.39
N GLY A 121 -6.16 -37.71 -22.57
CA GLY A 121 -6.09 -39.15 -22.26
C GLY A 121 -6.23 -40.08 -23.46
N THR A 122 -6.80 -39.61 -24.57
CA THR A 122 -6.88 -40.34 -25.85
C THR A 122 -5.62 -40.25 -26.70
N GLY A 123 -4.71 -39.34 -26.38
CA GLY A 123 -3.40 -39.21 -27.02
C GLY A 123 -2.41 -40.29 -26.56
N THR A 124 -1.34 -40.48 -27.34
CA THR A 124 -0.26 -41.42 -27.01
C THR A 124 0.58 -40.88 -25.84
N PRO A 125 0.85 -41.69 -24.79
CA PRO A 125 1.79 -41.32 -23.74
C PRO A 125 3.18 -41.00 -24.31
N LEU A 126 3.85 -40.04 -23.69
CA LEU A 126 5.25 -39.73 -23.97
C LEU A 126 6.14 -40.89 -23.54
N GLN A 127 7.25 -41.09 -24.25
CA GLN A 127 8.25 -42.09 -23.89
C GLN A 127 8.96 -41.69 -22.59
N LEU A 128 9.10 -42.67 -21.68
CA LEU A 128 9.74 -42.48 -20.39
C LEU A 128 11.13 -43.14 -20.34
N SER A 129 12.02 -42.53 -19.58
CA SER A 129 13.33 -43.07 -19.23
C SER A 129 13.53 -43.01 -17.72
N ALA A 130 14.16 -44.03 -17.14
CA ALA A 130 14.51 -44.05 -15.72
C ALA A 130 15.53 -42.95 -15.37
N SER A 131 15.44 -42.40 -14.16
CA SER A 131 16.41 -41.43 -13.63
C SER A 131 17.81 -42.01 -13.38
N GLY A 132 17.92 -43.34 -13.24
CA GLY A 132 19.17 -44.06 -13.00
C GLY A 132 19.02 -45.57 -13.13
N THR A 133 20.03 -46.33 -12.68
CA THR A 133 20.07 -47.81 -12.82
C THR A 133 19.17 -48.56 -11.85
N ASN A 134 18.71 -47.91 -10.77
CA ASN A 134 17.96 -48.53 -9.68
C ASN A 134 16.46 -48.20 -9.73
N ALA A 135 16.05 -47.35 -10.67
CA ALA A 135 14.68 -46.90 -10.89
C ALA A 135 14.13 -47.50 -12.20
N THR A 136 12.81 -47.61 -12.32
CA THR A 136 12.19 -47.98 -13.60
C THR A 136 11.81 -46.71 -14.37
N ALA A 137 11.43 -46.82 -15.64
CA ALA A 137 10.94 -45.62 -16.36
C ALA A 137 9.60 -45.11 -15.82
N ASN A 138 8.82 -45.97 -15.15
CA ASN A 138 7.50 -45.66 -14.62
C ASN A 138 7.53 -45.18 -13.16
N ASP A 139 8.67 -45.35 -12.48
CA ASP A 139 8.87 -45.10 -11.05
C ASP A 139 10.23 -44.40 -10.90
N ASP A 140 10.22 -43.14 -10.46
CA ASP A 140 11.36 -42.21 -10.55
C ASP A 140 11.89 -41.99 -11.98
N GLY A 141 10.98 -41.80 -12.93
CA GLY A 141 11.29 -41.59 -14.34
C GLY A 141 11.01 -40.17 -14.85
N LYS A 142 11.37 -39.92 -16.10
CA LYS A 142 11.06 -38.70 -16.84
C LYS A 142 10.67 -38.96 -18.28
N THR A 143 10.03 -37.97 -18.90
CA THR A 143 9.84 -37.95 -20.36
C THR A 143 11.15 -37.65 -21.09
N THR A 144 11.19 -37.97 -22.40
CA THR A 144 12.13 -37.28 -23.31
C THR A 144 11.91 -35.76 -23.28
N VAL A 145 12.93 -34.98 -23.66
CA VAL A 145 12.82 -33.51 -23.72
C VAL A 145 11.68 -33.11 -24.66
N ILE A 146 10.75 -32.32 -24.11
CA ILE A 146 9.60 -31.78 -24.83
C ILE A 146 10.02 -30.45 -25.46
N ALA A 147 9.87 -30.32 -26.76
CA ALA A 147 9.94 -29.02 -27.43
C ALA A 147 8.62 -28.26 -27.23
N LEU A 148 8.68 -27.11 -26.57
CA LEU A 148 7.50 -26.29 -26.33
C LEU A 148 7.05 -25.58 -27.62
N GLY A 149 5.74 -25.55 -27.85
CA GLY A 149 5.16 -24.91 -29.04
C GLY A 149 5.21 -23.38 -28.99
N GLY A 150 4.96 -22.73 -30.12
CA GLY A 150 4.97 -21.26 -30.21
C GLY A 150 6.35 -20.67 -29.87
N SER A 151 6.38 -19.65 -29.01
CA SER A 151 7.60 -19.05 -28.48
C SER A 151 8.10 -19.69 -27.18
N GLY A 152 7.46 -20.77 -26.73
CA GLY A 152 7.63 -21.32 -25.39
C GLY A 152 6.73 -20.64 -24.35
N LEU A 153 7.12 -20.73 -23.08
CA LEU A 153 6.38 -20.15 -21.95
C LEU A 153 7.29 -19.39 -20.99
N ARG A 154 6.70 -18.49 -20.20
CA ARG A 154 7.41 -17.65 -19.24
C ARG A 154 7.22 -18.14 -17.80
N LEU A 155 8.32 -18.21 -17.03
CA LEU A 155 8.33 -18.56 -15.62
C LEU A 155 9.49 -17.85 -14.90
N TYR A 156 9.26 -17.23 -13.74
CA TYR A 156 10.24 -16.39 -13.03
C TYR A 156 10.94 -15.35 -13.93
N GLY A 157 10.17 -14.71 -14.83
CA GLY A 157 10.69 -13.68 -15.73
C GLY A 157 11.55 -14.18 -16.89
N ALA A 158 11.82 -15.49 -16.97
CA ALA A 158 12.57 -16.12 -18.05
C ALA A 158 11.64 -16.89 -19.01
N ASN A 159 12.04 -16.98 -20.29
CA ASN A 159 11.31 -17.72 -21.31
C ASN A 159 11.97 -19.08 -21.56
N TYR A 160 11.17 -20.15 -21.56
CA TYR A 160 11.60 -21.53 -21.74
C TYR A 160 10.97 -22.13 -22.98
N THR A 161 11.79 -22.80 -23.80
CA THR A 161 11.38 -23.47 -25.04
C THR A 161 11.41 -24.98 -24.93
N GLN A 162 11.81 -25.51 -23.77
CA GLN A 162 11.92 -26.94 -23.51
C GLN A 162 11.40 -27.26 -22.11
N ALA A 163 10.88 -28.47 -21.94
CA ALA A 163 10.43 -28.98 -20.66
C ALA A 163 10.69 -30.49 -20.54
N VAL A 164 10.70 -30.99 -19.31
CA VAL A 164 10.76 -32.41 -18.96
C VAL A 164 9.71 -32.64 -17.88
N MET A 165 8.86 -33.65 -18.06
CA MET A 165 7.91 -34.07 -17.03
C MET A 165 8.50 -35.24 -16.24
N SER A 166 8.38 -35.21 -14.92
CA SER A 166 8.72 -36.31 -14.02
C SER A 166 7.49 -37.17 -13.72
N THR A 167 7.69 -38.48 -13.50
CA THR A 167 6.64 -39.36 -12.96
C THR A 167 6.17 -38.90 -11.59
N ASN A 168 7.04 -38.26 -10.79
CA ASN A 168 6.78 -37.70 -9.45
C ASN A 168 6.01 -36.37 -9.48
N GLY A 169 5.17 -36.14 -10.49
CA GLY A 169 4.15 -35.08 -10.46
C GLY A 169 4.65 -33.64 -10.61
N TYR A 170 5.82 -33.40 -11.20
CA TYR A 170 6.32 -32.05 -11.53
C TYR A 170 6.82 -31.91 -12.97
N VAL A 171 6.89 -30.65 -13.44
CA VAL A 171 7.55 -30.26 -14.70
C VAL A 171 8.79 -29.46 -14.37
N SER A 172 9.94 -29.83 -14.95
CA SER A 172 11.15 -28.99 -14.97
C SER A 172 11.35 -28.35 -16.34
N PHE A 173 11.90 -27.14 -16.36
CA PHE A 173 12.31 -26.46 -17.58
C PHE A 173 13.81 -26.57 -17.88
N ALA A 174 14.52 -27.47 -17.19
CA ALA A 174 15.87 -27.88 -17.52
C ALA A 174 15.88 -29.16 -18.36
N ALA A 175 16.49 -29.12 -19.55
CA ALA A 175 16.51 -30.26 -20.47
C ALA A 175 17.28 -31.48 -19.93
N ASN A 176 18.17 -31.28 -18.97
CA ASN A 176 18.96 -32.32 -18.32
C ASN A 176 18.39 -32.79 -16.97
N GLU A 177 17.16 -32.39 -16.62
CA GLU A 177 16.40 -32.93 -15.47
C GLU A 177 16.45 -34.46 -15.47
N SER A 178 16.59 -35.11 -14.31
CA SER A 178 16.64 -36.58 -14.17
C SER A 178 15.25 -37.23 -14.00
N GLY A 179 14.30 -36.53 -13.40
CA GLY A 179 12.98 -37.02 -13.03
C GLY A 179 12.89 -37.71 -11.67
N GLY A 180 14.01 -37.98 -11.00
CA GLY A 180 14.08 -38.88 -9.84
C GLY A 180 13.73 -38.27 -8.48
N ASP A 181 13.30 -37.01 -8.46
CA ASP A 181 12.95 -36.33 -7.20
C ASP A 181 11.56 -36.72 -6.71
N TYR A 182 11.48 -37.74 -5.86
CA TYR A 182 10.28 -38.11 -5.13
C TYR A 182 10.15 -37.38 -3.77
N ASP A 183 11.17 -36.62 -3.35
CA ASP A 183 11.19 -35.96 -2.04
C ASP A 183 10.49 -34.60 -2.12
N ASN A 184 9.23 -34.59 -1.71
CA ASN A 184 8.36 -33.44 -1.80
C ASN A 184 8.57 -32.40 -0.68
N GLY A 185 9.73 -32.37 -0.03
CA GLY A 185 10.02 -31.53 1.15
C GLY A 185 9.48 -30.10 1.08
N CYS A 186 8.92 -29.60 2.18
CA CYS A 186 8.32 -28.26 2.30
C CYS A 186 9.37 -27.20 2.72
N PRO A 187 9.40 -25.98 2.14
CA PRO A 187 8.45 -25.37 1.19
C PRO A 187 8.73 -25.69 -0.30
N GLY A 188 9.39 -26.79 -0.61
CA GLY A 188 9.83 -27.19 -1.95
C GLY A 188 11.35 -27.36 -1.94
N THR A 189 11.83 -28.61 -2.00
CA THR A 189 13.24 -28.95 -2.17
C THR A 189 13.49 -29.43 -3.58
N ILE A 190 14.55 -28.93 -4.23
CA ILE A 190 15.07 -29.52 -5.47
C ILE A 190 16.17 -30.49 -5.04
N ASP A 191 15.93 -31.80 -5.15
CA ASP A 191 16.91 -32.83 -4.77
C ASP A 191 16.96 -33.99 -5.78
N ARG A 192 17.77 -35.02 -5.54
CA ARG A 192 17.77 -36.32 -6.24
C ARG A 192 17.92 -36.20 -7.75
N GLY A 193 18.76 -35.25 -8.18
CA GLY A 193 19.04 -34.99 -9.58
C GLY A 193 18.01 -34.10 -10.27
N SER A 194 17.04 -33.56 -9.54
CA SER A 194 16.20 -32.48 -10.03
C SER A 194 16.96 -31.17 -10.12
N ILE A 195 16.62 -30.38 -11.14
CA ILE A 195 17.28 -29.10 -11.47
C ILE A 195 16.34 -28.19 -12.25
N GLY A 196 16.66 -26.89 -12.26
CA GLY A 196 15.89 -25.88 -12.99
C GLY A 196 14.61 -25.47 -12.26
N PRO A 197 13.91 -24.44 -12.77
CA PRO A 197 12.65 -24.02 -12.16
C PRO A 197 11.58 -25.06 -12.45
N ARG A 198 10.62 -25.20 -11.53
CA ARG A 198 9.61 -26.25 -11.59
C ARG A 198 8.19 -25.77 -11.40
N LEU A 199 7.27 -26.49 -12.03
CA LEU A 199 5.86 -26.55 -11.64
C LEU A 199 5.67 -27.83 -10.84
N ASN A 200 5.39 -27.70 -9.54
CA ASN A 200 5.05 -28.82 -8.69
C ASN A 200 3.53 -28.99 -8.75
N VAL A 201 3.06 -29.95 -9.55
CA VAL A 201 1.63 -30.11 -9.85
C VAL A 201 0.97 -31.00 -8.80
N LEU A 202 1.62 -32.11 -8.48
CA LEU A 202 1.32 -33.00 -7.36
C LEU A 202 2.64 -33.70 -7.00
N HIS A 203 3.64 -32.91 -6.58
CA HIS A 203 4.98 -33.44 -6.32
C HIS A 203 4.94 -34.35 -5.09
N ASP A 204 5.15 -35.64 -5.30
CA ASP A 204 5.12 -36.74 -4.33
C ASP A 204 5.79 -37.97 -4.96
N ASP A 205 5.92 -39.06 -4.22
CA ASP A 205 6.41 -40.36 -4.69
C ASP A 205 5.33 -41.05 -5.54
N LEU A 206 5.38 -40.87 -6.87
CA LEU A 206 4.34 -41.30 -7.80
C LEU A 206 4.86 -42.23 -8.89
N VAL A 207 4.06 -43.26 -9.16
CA VAL A 207 4.33 -44.28 -10.17
C VAL A 207 3.25 -44.28 -11.25
N VAL A 208 3.66 -44.48 -12.50
CA VAL A 208 2.73 -44.66 -13.61
C VAL A 208 2.04 -46.02 -13.48
N GLY A 209 0.71 -46.02 -13.38
CA GLY A 209 -0.08 -47.24 -13.27
C GLY A 209 -0.01 -48.15 -14.51
N SER A 210 -0.56 -49.35 -14.40
CA SER A 210 -0.51 -50.36 -15.47
C SER A 210 -1.68 -50.29 -16.47
N ALA A 211 -2.61 -49.33 -16.31
CA ALA A 211 -3.73 -49.19 -17.21
C ALA A 211 -3.26 -48.73 -18.61
N ALA A 212 -3.97 -49.15 -19.68
CA ALA A 212 -3.57 -48.80 -21.05
C ALA A 212 -3.53 -47.28 -21.32
N ALA A 213 -4.32 -46.49 -20.58
CA ALA A 213 -4.32 -45.04 -20.68
C ALA A 213 -3.26 -44.36 -19.79
N ALA A 214 -2.57 -45.10 -18.92
CA ALA A 214 -1.62 -44.54 -17.96
C ALA A 214 -0.44 -43.84 -18.65
N GLY A 215 0.09 -42.80 -18.00
CA GLY A 215 1.31 -42.12 -18.41
C GLY A 215 1.16 -40.62 -18.62
N LEU A 216 2.27 -40.01 -19.04
CA LEU A 216 2.45 -38.57 -19.10
C LEU A 216 2.23 -38.08 -20.53
N ARG A 217 1.57 -36.92 -20.68
CA ARG A 217 1.21 -36.34 -21.97
C ARG A 217 1.43 -34.84 -21.99
N TYR A 218 1.73 -34.35 -23.18
CA TYR A 218 1.89 -32.92 -23.44
C TYR A 218 1.20 -32.54 -24.76
N GLN A 219 0.53 -31.39 -24.76
CA GLN A 219 0.04 -30.78 -25.99
C GLN A 219 0.10 -29.25 -25.91
N TYR A 220 0.51 -28.63 -27.01
CA TYR A 220 0.38 -27.19 -27.24
C TYR A 220 -0.91 -26.89 -28.01
N PHE A 221 -1.63 -25.87 -27.56
CA PHE A 221 -2.79 -25.33 -28.26
C PHE A 221 -2.53 -23.86 -28.60
N ALA A 222 -2.62 -23.52 -29.89
CA ALA A 222 -2.53 -22.12 -30.33
C ALA A 222 -3.70 -21.25 -29.82
N SER A 223 -4.82 -21.89 -29.46
CA SER A 223 -5.93 -21.30 -28.72
C SER A 223 -6.37 -22.29 -27.65
N CYS A 224 -6.25 -21.90 -26.38
CA CYS A 224 -6.46 -22.82 -25.26
C CYS A 224 -7.93 -23.26 -25.15
N PRO A 225 -8.21 -24.58 -25.05
CA PRO A 225 -9.57 -25.08 -24.84
C PRO A 225 -10.19 -24.61 -23.51
N ARG A 226 -9.35 -24.35 -22.51
CA ARG A 226 -9.73 -23.72 -21.24
C ARG A 226 -9.43 -22.23 -21.31
N ALA A 227 -10.42 -21.38 -21.07
CA ALA A 227 -10.20 -19.93 -20.98
C ALA A 227 -9.27 -19.57 -19.80
N ALA A 228 -8.38 -18.59 -20.01
CA ALA A 228 -7.56 -18.02 -18.96
C ALA A 228 -8.40 -17.10 -18.05
N GLU A 229 -7.98 -16.96 -16.80
CA GLU A 229 -8.59 -16.07 -15.81
C GLU A 229 -8.25 -14.60 -16.10
N VAL A 230 -7.15 -14.36 -16.81
CA VAL A 230 -6.65 -13.03 -17.20
C VAL A 230 -6.17 -13.02 -18.65
N GLY A 231 -6.28 -11.90 -19.34
CA GLY A 231 -5.70 -11.72 -20.69
C GLY A 231 -6.47 -12.36 -21.86
N GLY A 232 -7.65 -12.96 -21.62
CA GLY A 232 -8.53 -13.46 -22.68
C GLY A 232 -8.02 -14.74 -23.37
N ALA A 233 -8.54 -15.00 -24.57
CA ALA A 233 -8.20 -16.17 -25.38
C ALA A 233 -6.74 -16.10 -25.86
N GLN A 234 -5.96 -17.14 -25.55
CA GLN A 234 -4.53 -17.20 -25.85
C GLN A 234 -4.06 -18.64 -25.96
N ALA A 235 -2.82 -18.84 -26.41
CA ALA A 235 -2.21 -20.15 -26.49
C ALA A 235 -1.87 -20.73 -25.11
N CYS A 236 -1.85 -22.06 -24.99
CA CYS A 236 -1.45 -22.72 -23.75
C CYS A 236 -0.71 -24.04 -23.99
N HIS A 237 0.04 -24.43 -22.96
CA HIS A 237 0.72 -25.71 -22.82
C HIS A 237 -0.02 -26.55 -21.78
N VAL A 238 -0.42 -27.77 -22.14
CA VAL A 238 -1.09 -28.70 -21.23
C VAL A 238 -0.16 -29.87 -20.96
N PHE A 239 0.14 -30.11 -19.68
CA PHE A 239 0.91 -31.25 -19.17
C PHE A 239 -0.02 -32.11 -18.33
N GLN A 240 -0.27 -33.35 -18.73
CA GLN A 240 -1.21 -34.25 -18.06
C GLN A 240 -0.53 -35.52 -17.56
N TRP A 241 -0.87 -35.91 -16.34
CA TRP A 241 -0.58 -37.22 -15.76
C TRP A 241 -1.88 -38.02 -15.69
N GLU A 242 -1.88 -39.21 -16.27
CA GLU A 242 -3.04 -40.09 -16.32
C GLU A 242 -2.76 -41.39 -15.59
N ASN A 243 -3.71 -41.81 -14.74
CA ASN A 243 -3.65 -43.06 -13.95
C ASN A 243 -2.31 -43.19 -13.19
N MET A 244 -2.01 -42.19 -12.38
CA MET A 244 -0.88 -42.21 -11.46
C MET A 244 -1.26 -42.88 -10.15
N GLN A 245 -0.30 -43.55 -9.56
CA GLN A 245 -0.44 -44.25 -8.29
C GLN A 245 0.52 -43.63 -7.28
N LEU A 246 0.08 -43.44 -6.05
CA LEU A 246 0.93 -43.03 -4.94
C LEU A 246 1.72 -44.24 -4.45
N TYR A 247 3.05 -44.13 -4.41
CA TYR A 247 3.91 -45.15 -3.87
C TYR A 247 4.04 -44.95 -2.36
N SER A 248 3.42 -45.85 -1.59
CA SER A 248 3.51 -45.81 -0.13
C SER A 248 3.51 -47.23 0.43
N ASN A 249 4.16 -47.46 1.57
CA ASN A 249 4.20 -48.77 2.22
C ASN A 249 4.65 -49.93 1.29
N ASN A 250 5.60 -49.66 0.39
CA ASN A 250 6.13 -50.58 -0.62
C ASN A 250 5.09 -51.07 -1.67
N ALA A 251 4.00 -50.35 -1.89
CA ALA A 251 3.04 -50.67 -2.94
C ALA A 251 2.41 -49.41 -3.57
N PRO A 252 2.29 -49.34 -4.91
CA PRO A 252 1.58 -48.26 -5.57
C PRO A 252 0.06 -48.43 -5.43
N THR A 253 -0.65 -47.34 -5.12
CA THR A 253 -2.12 -47.33 -4.95
C THR A 253 -2.80 -46.11 -5.57
N GLY A 254 -4.07 -46.24 -5.95
CA GLY A 254 -4.87 -45.15 -6.55
C GLY A 254 -4.84 -45.12 -8.07
N ASP A 255 -5.47 -44.09 -8.64
CA ASP A 255 -5.62 -43.86 -10.09
C ASP A 255 -5.70 -42.34 -10.43
N ALA A 256 -4.91 -41.55 -9.69
CA ALA A 256 -4.88 -40.09 -9.75
C ALA A 256 -4.71 -39.59 -11.18
N SER A 257 -5.37 -38.50 -11.53
CA SER A 257 -5.22 -37.87 -12.84
C SER A 257 -5.39 -36.38 -12.74
N PHE A 258 -4.35 -35.68 -13.16
CA PHE A 258 -4.17 -34.26 -12.90
C PHE A 258 -3.37 -33.60 -14.02
N GLN A 259 -3.41 -32.28 -14.09
CA GLN A 259 -2.73 -31.54 -15.13
C GLN A 259 -2.24 -30.17 -14.66
N ALA A 260 -1.21 -29.68 -15.36
CA ALA A 260 -0.85 -28.28 -15.37
C ALA A 260 -1.19 -27.66 -16.74
N ILE A 261 -1.81 -26.49 -16.73
CA ILE A 261 -2.00 -25.65 -17.91
C ILE A 261 -1.21 -24.37 -17.71
N VAL A 262 -0.34 -24.03 -18.66
CA VAL A 262 0.44 -22.79 -18.65
C VAL A 262 0.06 -21.95 -19.86
N TYR A 263 -0.39 -20.73 -19.61
CA TYR A 263 -0.79 -19.79 -20.64
C TYR A 263 0.43 -18.99 -21.13
N ALA A 264 0.69 -19.07 -22.43
CA ALA A 264 1.97 -18.64 -23.00
C ALA A 264 2.20 -17.12 -22.92
N SER A 265 1.14 -16.31 -23.05
CA SER A 265 1.27 -14.85 -23.15
C SER A 265 1.32 -14.14 -21.80
N ASN A 266 0.62 -14.65 -20.78
CA ASN A 266 0.45 -13.98 -19.49
C ASN A 266 1.16 -14.70 -18.31
N GLY A 267 1.77 -15.86 -18.55
CA GLY A 267 2.48 -16.61 -17.50
C GLY A 267 1.56 -17.20 -16.42
N GLN A 268 0.25 -17.24 -16.66
CA GLN A 268 -0.69 -17.87 -15.74
C GLN A 268 -0.50 -19.39 -15.74
N VAL A 269 -0.46 -19.99 -14.55
CA VAL A 269 -0.37 -21.44 -14.35
C VAL A 269 -1.64 -21.93 -13.66
N VAL A 270 -2.16 -23.07 -14.10
CA VAL A 270 -3.34 -23.70 -13.51
C VAL A 270 -3.09 -25.17 -13.24
N TYR A 271 -3.36 -25.63 -12.03
CA TYR A 271 -3.36 -27.04 -11.64
C TYR A 271 -4.79 -27.54 -11.49
N GLN A 272 -5.11 -28.70 -12.05
CA GLN A 272 -6.45 -29.29 -11.97
C GLN A 272 -6.37 -30.80 -11.72
N TYR A 273 -7.27 -31.30 -10.86
CA TYR A 273 -7.30 -32.70 -10.45
C TYR A 273 -8.63 -33.31 -10.87
N ARG A 274 -8.61 -34.19 -11.88
CA ARG A 274 -9.79 -34.92 -12.33
C ARG A 274 -10.14 -36.06 -11.38
N ARG A 275 -9.12 -36.81 -10.98
CA ARG A 275 -9.19 -37.83 -9.93
C ARG A 275 -8.08 -37.53 -8.93
N ALA A 276 -8.45 -37.49 -7.65
CA ALA A 276 -7.49 -37.32 -6.57
C ALA A 276 -6.66 -38.59 -6.39
N ASP A 277 -5.47 -38.45 -5.85
CA ASP A 277 -4.72 -39.57 -5.28
C ASP A 277 -5.38 -40.05 -3.97
N PRO A 278 -4.97 -41.20 -3.40
CA PRO A 278 -5.60 -41.77 -2.21
C PRO A 278 -5.64 -40.84 -0.99
N ASN A 279 -4.72 -39.87 -0.89
CA ASN A 279 -4.63 -38.93 0.23
C ASN A 279 -5.11 -37.50 -0.12
N SER A 280 -5.60 -37.27 -1.35
CA SER A 280 -6.04 -35.96 -1.83
C SER A 280 -4.96 -34.87 -1.70
N GLY A 281 -3.70 -35.21 -1.97
CA GLY A 281 -2.52 -34.34 -1.88
C GLY A 281 -2.02 -34.06 -0.46
N ALA A 282 -2.49 -34.81 0.55
CA ALA A 282 -1.97 -34.70 1.92
C ALA A 282 -0.48 -35.03 2.05
N GLY A 283 0.08 -35.78 1.11
CA GLY A 283 1.50 -36.07 1.03
C GLY A 283 2.25 -35.21 0.01
N ALA A 284 1.59 -34.28 -0.69
CA ALA A 284 2.15 -33.63 -1.87
C ALA A 284 2.56 -32.17 -1.63
N THR A 285 3.47 -31.70 -2.48
CA THR A 285 3.78 -30.28 -2.66
C THR A 285 3.18 -29.77 -3.96
N ILE A 286 2.40 -28.69 -3.88
CA ILE A 286 1.69 -28.09 -5.01
C ILE A 286 2.09 -26.61 -5.08
N GLY A 287 2.64 -26.17 -6.19
CA GLY A 287 3.20 -24.83 -6.28
C GLY A 287 4.15 -24.63 -7.45
N LEU A 288 5.01 -23.63 -7.35
CA LEU A 288 6.12 -23.40 -8.27
C LEU A 288 7.36 -22.97 -7.49
N ILE A 289 8.53 -23.24 -8.05
CA ILE A 289 9.81 -22.93 -7.41
C ILE A 289 10.83 -22.48 -8.46
N ASP A 290 11.69 -21.55 -8.08
CA ASP A 290 12.76 -21.01 -8.93
C ASP A 290 13.89 -22.03 -9.12
N ALA A 291 14.80 -21.74 -10.03
CA ALA A 291 15.88 -22.65 -10.40
C ALA A 291 16.87 -22.94 -9.25
N THR A 292 16.91 -22.08 -8.24
CA THR A 292 17.80 -22.13 -7.08
C THR A 292 17.13 -22.68 -5.82
N ALA A 293 15.86 -23.10 -5.90
CA ALA A 293 15.05 -23.53 -4.76
C ALA A 293 14.91 -22.49 -3.63
N SER A 294 15.14 -21.21 -3.92
CA SER A 294 15.17 -20.13 -2.94
C SER A 294 13.87 -19.33 -2.83
N ASP A 295 13.00 -19.43 -3.84
CA ASP A 295 11.78 -18.62 -3.91
C ASP A 295 10.50 -19.42 -4.22
N PRO A 296 10.15 -20.42 -3.40
CA PRO A 296 8.95 -21.21 -3.64
C PRO A 296 7.66 -20.42 -3.42
N LEU A 297 6.65 -20.74 -4.23
CA LEU A 297 5.25 -20.41 -3.96
C LEU A 297 4.46 -21.71 -3.79
N ASN A 298 4.01 -22.01 -2.58
CA ASN A 298 3.19 -23.18 -2.30
C ASN A 298 1.71 -22.82 -2.28
N ALA A 299 0.95 -23.43 -3.19
CA ALA A 299 -0.50 -23.49 -3.10
C ALA A 299 -0.95 -24.45 -2.00
N SER A 300 -0.19 -25.53 -1.79
CA SER A 300 -0.34 -26.46 -0.67
C SER A 300 0.95 -27.22 -0.41
N CYS A 301 1.14 -27.66 0.84
CA CYS A 301 2.29 -28.47 1.23
C CYS A 301 1.87 -29.45 2.33
N ASN A 302 2.03 -30.76 2.07
CA ASN A 302 1.71 -31.84 3.01
C ASN A 302 0.33 -31.69 3.68
N THR A 303 -0.67 -31.26 2.89
CA THR A 303 -2.02 -30.96 3.36
C THR A 303 -3.05 -31.34 2.30
N ALA A 304 -4.10 -32.05 2.71
CA ALA A 304 -5.17 -32.50 1.82
C ALA A 304 -5.85 -31.29 1.16
N SER A 305 -5.66 -31.17 -0.16
CA SER A 305 -6.01 -29.97 -0.92
C SER A 305 -6.22 -30.23 -2.41
N ALA A 306 -5.88 -31.41 -2.93
CA ALA A 306 -6.01 -31.82 -4.32
C ALA A 306 -7.17 -32.81 -4.52
N GLY A 307 -8.34 -32.49 -3.96
CA GLY A 307 -9.55 -33.30 -4.14
C GLY A 307 -10.03 -33.36 -5.60
N ALA A 308 -10.93 -34.29 -5.89
CA ALA A 308 -11.52 -34.40 -7.23
C ALA A 308 -12.24 -33.11 -7.63
N GLN A 309 -12.03 -32.68 -8.88
CA GLN A 309 -12.51 -31.43 -9.45
C GLN A 309 -11.96 -30.15 -8.79
N GLN A 310 -10.87 -30.24 -8.05
CA GLN A 310 -10.20 -29.06 -7.49
C GLN A 310 -9.33 -28.38 -8.54
N ALA A 311 -9.12 -27.07 -8.37
CA ALA A 311 -8.21 -26.28 -9.19
C ALA A 311 -7.44 -25.24 -8.36
N PHE A 312 -6.20 -24.94 -8.77
CA PHE A 312 -5.39 -23.82 -8.30
C PHE A 312 -4.92 -23.00 -9.49
N CYS A 313 -4.91 -21.68 -9.34
CA CYS A 313 -4.47 -20.74 -10.37
C CYS A 313 -3.39 -19.85 -9.78
N VAL A 314 -2.26 -19.72 -10.46
CA VAL A 314 -1.12 -18.88 -10.06
C VAL A 314 -0.84 -17.86 -11.17
N PHE A 315 -0.58 -16.62 -10.76
CA PHE A 315 -0.47 -15.46 -11.61
C PHE A 315 0.89 -14.77 -11.42
N GLU A 316 1.56 -14.50 -12.53
CA GLU A 316 2.80 -13.70 -12.55
C GLU A 316 2.51 -12.26 -12.07
N PRO A 317 3.43 -11.58 -11.35
CA PRO A 317 3.23 -10.21 -10.83
C PRO A 317 2.63 -9.20 -11.81
N GLY A 318 3.01 -9.27 -13.09
CA GLY A 318 2.54 -8.35 -14.13
C GLY A 318 1.16 -8.67 -14.71
N ASN A 319 0.60 -9.83 -14.38
CA ASN A 319 -0.61 -10.38 -15.00
C ASN A 319 -1.59 -10.93 -13.96
N GLN A 320 -1.72 -10.27 -12.81
CA GLN A 320 -2.70 -10.65 -11.78
C GLN A 320 -4.10 -10.12 -12.14
N PRO A 321 -5.19 -10.83 -11.75
CA PRO A 321 -6.54 -10.34 -11.98
C PRO A 321 -6.74 -8.97 -11.33
N SER A 322 -7.15 -7.97 -12.10
CA SER A 322 -7.61 -6.69 -11.56
C SER A 322 -9.01 -6.89 -10.98
N ILE A 323 -9.09 -7.07 -9.67
CA ILE A 323 -10.39 -7.14 -8.99
C ILE A 323 -10.80 -5.69 -8.69
N PRO A 324 -11.93 -5.20 -9.22
CA PRO A 324 -12.43 -3.88 -8.87
C PRO A 324 -12.53 -3.76 -7.36
N THR A 325 -12.06 -2.67 -6.78
CA THR A 325 -12.20 -2.43 -5.34
C THR A 325 -13.41 -1.56 -5.10
N ALA A 326 -14.33 -2.05 -4.27
CA ALA A 326 -15.39 -1.25 -3.72
C ALA A 326 -14.79 -0.34 -2.65
N GLN A 327 -14.64 0.94 -2.96
CA GLN A 327 -14.25 1.96 -2.00
C GLN A 327 -15.41 2.14 -1.02
N VAL A 328 -15.30 1.57 0.18
CA VAL A 328 -16.37 1.65 1.17
C VAL A 328 -16.41 3.02 1.79
N ARG A 329 -17.62 3.43 2.20
CA ARG A 329 -17.83 4.63 2.99
C ARG A 329 -17.55 4.30 4.46
N LEU A 330 -16.45 4.82 5.00
CA LEU A 330 -16.17 4.75 6.44
C LEU A 330 -17.03 5.79 7.17
N GLU A 331 -17.85 5.35 8.11
CA GLU A 331 -18.72 6.28 8.85
C GLU A 331 -17.97 7.02 9.96
N THR A 332 -16.91 6.41 10.49
CA THR A 332 -16.02 7.03 11.47
C THR A 332 -14.59 6.62 11.14
N PRO A 333 -13.88 7.36 10.27
CA PRO A 333 -12.51 7.02 9.90
C PRO A 333 -11.50 7.24 11.04
N THR A 334 -11.84 8.06 12.04
CA THR A 334 -10.95 8.44 13.16
C THR A 334 -11.54 8.18 14.56
N PRO A 335 -11.95 6.93 14.89
CA PRO A 335 -12.52 6.63 16.20
C PRO A 335 -11.56 6.99 17.34
N ILE A 336 -12.13 7.57 18.41
CA ILE A 336 -11.41 7.89 19.64
C ILE A 336 -11.29 6.63 20.50
N LEU A 337 -10.11 6.41 21.07
CA LEU A 337 -9.91 5.30 22.03
C LEU A 337 -10.52 5.61 23.40
N GLY A 338 -10.67 6.88 23.78
CA GLY A 338 -11.08 7.31 25.12
C GLY A 338 -9.84 7.41 26.03
N ALA A 339 -9.89 6.84 27.24
CA ALA A 339 -8.72 6.68 28.12
C ALA A 339 -7.46 6.06 27.45
N SER A 340 -6.31 6.26 28.10
CA SER A 340 -5.01 5.73 27.67
C SER A 340 -4.99 4.20 27.54
N VAL A 341 -4.19 3.68 26.61
CA VAL A 341 -3.91 2.25 26.45
C VAL A 341 -2.53 1.98 27.04
N ALA A 342 -2.48 1.36 28.23
CA ALA A 342 -1.23 1.00 28.89
C ALA A 342 -0.41 0.00 28.07
N ALA A 343 0.91 -0.05 28.30
CA ALA A 343 1.77 -1.05 27.68
C ALA A 343 1.27 -2.48 27.96
N GLY A 344 1.25 -3.32 26.92
CA GLY A 344 0.71 -4.69 26.97
C GLY A 344 -0.82 -4.80 27.01
N SER A 345 -1.54 -3.68 27.14
CA SER A 345 -3.01 -3.66 27.16
C SER A 345 -3.60 -3.41 25.77
N SER A 346 -4.90 -3.67 25.62
CA SER A 346 -5.62 -3.45 24.37
C SER A 346 -6.90 -2.66 24.57
N ARG A 347 -7.37 -2.01 23.52
CA ARG A 347 -8.67 -1.35 23.50
C ARG A 347 -9.39 -1.51 22.17
N SER A 348 -10.68 -1.79 22.23
CA SER A 348 -11.50 -2.00 21.04
C SER A 348 -12.21 -0.73 20.60
N VAL A 349 -12.30 -0.56 19.28
CA VAL A 349 -13.18 0.40 18.59
C VAL A 349 -14.06 -0.35 17.60
N ASN A 350 -15.21 0.21 17.28
CA ASN A 350 -16.06 -0.28 16.20
C ASN A 350 -15.86 0.60 14.98
N LEU A 351 -15.49 -0.02 13.86
CA LEU A 351 -15.39 0.62 12.57
C LEU A 351 -16.66 0.28 11.77
N ASP A 352 -17.55 1.26 11.66
CA ASP A 352 -18.78 1.13 10.87
C ASP A 352 -18.51 1.61 9.44
N PHE A 353 -18.95 0.83 8.46
CA PHE A 353 -18.75 1.14 7.05
C PHE A 353 -19.93 0.66 6.18
N GLN A 354 -20.11 1.32 5.04
CA GLN A 354 -21.14 0.99 4.06
C GLN A 354 -20.51 0.58 2.72
N ILE A 355 -21.03 -0.50 2.14
CA ILE A 355 -20.71 -0.89 0.76
C ILE A 355 -21.47 0.05 -0.18
N PRO A 356 -20.83 0.69 -1.18
CA PRO A 356 -21.54 1.54 -2.14
C PRO A 356 -22.63 0.76 -2.86
N THR A 357 -23.79 1.40 -3.10
CA THR A 357 -24.87 0.79 -3.90
C THR A 357 -24.45 0.50 -5.34
N SER A 358 -23.43 1.21 -5.84
CA SER A 358 -22.82 1.03 -7.16
C SER A 358 -21.69 -0.02 -7.19
N ALA A 359 -21.36 -0.65 -6.05
CA ALA A 359 -20.30 -1.65 -6.02
C ALA A 359 -20.66 -2.84 -6.91
N ALA A 360 -19.74 -3.26 -7.79
CA ALA A 360 -19.93 -4.44 -8.62
C ALA A 360 -19.83 -5.71 -7.77
N CYS A 361 -20.64 -6.73 -8.09
CA CYS A 361 -20.54 -8.03 -7.47
C CYS A 361 -19.13 -8.61 -7.63
N GLY A 362 -18.59 -9.26 -6.59
CA GLY A 362 -17.22 -9.76 -6.56
C GLY A 362 -16.14 -8.71 -6.29
N SER A 363 -16.48 -7.41 -6.19
CA SER A 363 -15.50 -6.36 -5.89
C SER A 363 -14.81 -6.60 -4.54
N ALA A 364 -13.52 -6.32 -4.48
CA ALA A 364 -12.72 -6.32 -3.27
C ALA A 364 -13.24 -5.29 -2.26
N VAL A 365 -13.22 -5.63 -0.98
CA VAL A 365 -13.43 -4.71 0.14
C VAL A 365 -12.24 -4.84 1.08
N ASN A 366 -11.43 -3.79 1.17
CA ASN A 366 -10.23 -3.78 2.01
C ASN A 366 -10.24 -2.56 2.94
N LEU A 367 -9.92 -2.78 4.22
CA LEU A 367 -9.75 -1.72 5.20
C LEU A 367 -8.40 -1.88 5.89
N ASP A 368 -7.71 -0.76 6.03
CA ASP A 368 -6.43 -0.66 6.72
C ASP A 368 -6.59 0.15 8.01
N TYR A 369 -5.95 -0.31 9.07
CA TYR A 369 -5.46 0.57 10.12
C TYR A 369 -4.20 1.27 9.59
N VAL A 370 -4.18 2.60 9.61
CA VAL A 370 -3.10 3.42 9.06
C VAL A 370 -2.13 3.85 10.15
N ALA A 371 -2.65 4.50 11.19
CA ALA A 371 -1.89 5.04 12.30
C ALA A 371 -2.79 5.39 13.49
N SER A 372 -2.19 5.70 14.63
CA SER A 372 -2.84 6.36 15.76
C SER A 372 -2.06 7.60 16.18
N ALA A 373 -2.76 8.66 16.58
CA ALA A 373 -2.13 9.90 17.05
C ALA A 373 -2.91 10.55 18.19
N SER A 374 -2.16 11.29 19.00
CA SER A 374 -2.60 12.25 20.01
C SER A 374 -1.66 13.45 19.97
N GLY A 375 -1.92 14.49 20.77
CA GLY A 375 -1.00 15.63 20.89
C GLY A 375 0.44 15.17 21.16
N GLY A 376 1.33 15.43 20.21
CA GLY A 376 2.76 15.20 20.28
C GLY A 376 3.25 13.76 20.12
N ILE A 377 2.37 12.77 19.96
CA ILE A 377 2.75 11.35 19.94
C ILE A 377 1.92 10.58 18.90
N PHE A 378 2.55 9.65 18.18
CA PHE A 378 1.90 8.76 17.23
C PHE A 378 2.47 7.34 17.24
N SER A 379 1.72 6.43 16.61
CA SER A 379 2.11 5.08 16.22
C SER A 379 1.68 4.86 14.76
N ALA A 380 2.61 4.53 13.86
CA ALA A 380 2.34 4.43 12.41
C ALA A 380 2.54 3.01 11.86
N GLU A 381 1.94 2.03 12.53
CA GLU A 381 2.03 0.59 12.22
C GLU A 381 0.88 0.16 11.29
N ARG A 382 0.95 0.55 10.00
CA ARG A 382 -0.09 0.21 9.01
C ARG A 382 -0.33 -1.30 8.96
N LYS A 383 -1.60 -1.72 9.02
CA LYS A 383 -2.00 -3.13 8.96
C LYS A 383 -3.37 -3.28 8.30
N VAL A 384 -3.52 -4.29 7.43
CA VAL A 384 -4.82 -4.70 6.90
C VAL A 384 -5.67 -5.24 8.05
N VAL A 385 -6.83 -4.63 8.28
CA VAL A 385 -7.79 -5.04 9.32
C VAL A 385 -9.02 -5.73 8.73
N PHE A 386 -9.29 -5.55 7.44
CA PHE A 386 -10.34 -6.28 6.76
C PHE A 386 -9.97 -6.55 5.32
N SER A 387 -10.25 -7.75 4.85
CA SER A 387 -10.13 -8.16 3.45
C SER A 387 -11.29 -9.12 3.16
N GLY A 388 -12.16 -8.74 2.23
CA GLY A 388 -13.31 -9.53 1.81
C GLY A 388 -13.78 -9.12 0.43
N ASN A 389 -14.94 -9.63 0.03
CA ASN A 389 -15.52 -9.35 -1.27
C ASN A 389 -17.01 -9.03 -1.13
N VAL A 390 -17.50 -8.15 -2.00
CA VAL A 390 -18.92 -8.07 -2.32
C VAL A 390 -19.35 -9.42 -2.91
N ALA A 391 -20.55 -9.89 -2.57
CA ALA A 391 -21.12 -11.16 -3.01
C ALA A 391 -20.85 -11.41 -4.50
N SER A 392 -20.44 -12.63 -4.85
CA SER A 392 -20.23 -13.05 -6.24
C SER A 392 -21.55 -13.41 -6.92
N GLY A 393 -21.66 -13.20 -8.24
CA GLY A 393 -22.86 -13.53 -9.01
C GLY A 393 -23.91 -12.40 -8.99
N SER A 394 -25.20 -12.73 -8.83
CA SER A 394 -26.28 -11.73 -8.70
C SER A 394 -26.39 -11.22 -7.26
N CYS A 395 -25.52 -10.28 -6.88
CA CYS A 395 -25.58 -9.63 -5.57
C CYS A 395 -26.81 -8.71 -5.46
N ALA A 396 -27.54 -8.79 -4.35
CA ALA A 396 -28.80 -8.06 -4.17
C ALA A 396 -28.53 -6.65 -3.63
N THR A 397 -28.71 -5.61 -4.44
CA THR A 397 -28.53 -4.23 -3.97
C THR A 397 -29.57 -3.87 -2.90
N VAL A 398 -29.10 -3.39 -1.76
CA VAL A 398 -29.91 -2.92 -0.64
C VAL A 398 -30.00 -1.39 -0.69
N SER A 399 -31.21 -0.83 -0.65
CA SER A 399 -31.44 0.62 -0.75
C SER A 399 -31.97 1.29 0.53
N ASN A 400 -32.36 0.50 1.53
CA ASN A 400 -32.95 0.96 2.79
C ASN A 400 -31.95 1.07 3.95
N CYS A 401 -30.64 1.08 3.66
CA CYS A 401 -29.57 1.15 4.67
C CYS A 401 -28.64 2.36 4.45
N PRO A 402 -29.14 3.61 4.50
CA PRO A 402 -28.29 4.78 4.32
C PRO A 402 -27.24 4.86 5.43
N ALA A 403 -26.01 5.17 5.08
CA ALA A 403 -24.96 5.40 6.07
C ALA A 403 -25.23 6.65 6.89
N THR A 404 -24.77 6.65 8.15
CA THR A 404 -25.20 7.64 9.16
C THR A 404 -24.20 8.76 9.43
N SER A 405 -23.02 8.77 8.79
CA SER A 405 -22.05 9.86 9.01
C SER A 405 -22.45 11.16 8.29
N SER A 406 -22.35 12.27 9.01
CA SER A 406 -22.41 13.61 8.42
C SER A 406 -21.06 14.00 7.83
N THR A 407 -21.07 14.67 6.69
CA THR A 407 -19.86 15.29 6.14
C THR A 407 -19.41 16.41 7.07
N VAL A 408 -18.13 16.38 7.45
CA VAL A 408 -17.46 17.42 8.21
C VAL A 408 -16.93 18.46 7.24
N THR A 409 -17.46 19.68 7.34
CA THR A 409 -16.88 20.84 6.66
C THR A 409 -15.72 21.35 7.51
N ALA A 410 -14.50 21.11 7.03
CA ALA A 410 -13.31 21.64 7.69
C ALA A 410 -13.28 23.16 7.58
N ARG A 411 -12.91 23.80 8.69
CA ARG A 411 -12.60 25.22 8.72
C ARG A 411 -11.36 25.50 7.85
N GLN A 412 -11.40 26.56 7.06
CA GLN A 412 -10.20 26.98 6.32
C GLN A 412 -9.20 27.65 7.28
N GLY A 413 -7.91 27.43 7.07
CA GLY A 413 -6.88 28.08 7.88
C GLY A 413 -5.68 27.20 8.18
N PHE A 414 -4.97 27.56 9.25
CA PHE A 414 -3.78 26.84 9.67
C PHE A 414 -4.11 25.82 10.76
N TYR A 415 -3.47 24.66 10.69
CA TYR A 415 -3.63 23.56 11.62
C TYR A 415 -2.26 23.08 12.07
N ASN A 416 -2.08 22.87 13.36
CA ASN A 416 -0.85 22.29 13.89
C ASN A 416 -1.12 21.33 15.04
N ASP A 417 -0.13 20.49 15.35
CA ASP A 417 -0.07 19.82 16.64
C ASP A 417 0.49 20.83 17.66
N VAL A 418 -0.34 21.34 18.57
CA VAL A 418 0.10 22.34 19.58
C VAL A 418 1.19 21.77 20.50
N ALA A 419 1.22 20.46 20.72
CA ALA A 419 2.28 19.80 21.47
C ALA A 419 3.56 19.63 20.64
N ARG A 420 3.51 19.89 19.33
CA ARG A 420 4.64 19.90 18.39
C ARG A 420 4.48 21.05 17.38
N SER A 421 4.57 22.28 17.88
CA SER A 421 4.48 23.50 17.06
C SER A 421 5.69 23.70 16.14
N GLY A 422 5.45 24.30 14.97
CA GLY A 422 6.44 24.55 13.92
C GLY A 422 6.24 23.69 12.66
N ASN A 423 5.30 22.77 12.69
CA ASN A 423 4.89 22.02 11.52
C ASN A 423 3.35 21.93 11.49
N GLY A 424 2.75 21.79 10.31
CA GLY A 424 1.30 21.73 10.18
C GLY A 424 0.76 21.95 8.77
N LEU A 425 -0.55 22.02 8.63
CA LEU A 425 -1.24 22.19 7.35
C LEU A 425 -1.84 23.58 7.23
N ALA A 426 -1.56 24.27 6.13
CA ALA A 426 -2.40 25.37 5.66
C ALA A 426 -3.49 24.75 4.76
N SER A 427 -4.65 24.48 5.37
CA SER A 427 -5.77 23.75 4.78
C SER A 427 -6.79 24.72 4.19
N PHE A 428 -7.05 24.56 2.89
CA PHE A 428 -8.02 25.40 2.19
C PHE A 428 -8.86 24.57 1.21
N GLN A 429 -10.08 25.03 0.91
CA GLN A 429 -10.92 24.39 -0.09
C GLN A 429 -10.61 24.92 -1.49
N TYR A 430 -10.35 24.03 -2.43
CA TYR A 430 -10.10 24.33 -3.83
C TYR A 430 -11.28 23.81 -4.66
N GLY A 431 -11.99 24.70 -5.36
CA GLY A 431 -13.31 24.47 -5.97
C GLY A 431 -13.71 23.00 -6.28
N GLY A 432 -14.72 22.48 -5.58
CA GLY A 432 -15.28 21.14 -5.78
C GLY A 432 -15.00 20.17 -4.62
N ALA A 433 -14.88 18.87 -4.92
CA ALA A 433 -14.64 17.78 -3.97
C ALA A 433 -13.14 17.47 -3.73
N ALA A 434 -12.24 18.31 -4.23
CA ALA A 434 -10.80 18.18 -4.02
C ALA A 434 -10.40 18.98 -2.78
N LEU A 435 -9.83 18.30 -1.79
CA LEU A 435 -9.21 18.94 -0.65
C LEU A 435 -7.71 19.04 -0.91
N GLY A 436 -7.11 20.15 -0.51
CA GLY A 436 -5.66 20.27 -0.54
C GLY A 436 -5.13 21.16 0.57
N ALA A 437 -3.88 20.93 0.91
CA ALA A 437 -3.17 21.73 1.89
C ALA A 437 -1.71 21.90 1.49
N ILE A 438 -1.14 22.99 1.97
CA ILE A 438 0.31 23.17 1.99
C ILE A 438 0.80 22.68 3.35
N TRP A 439 1.58 21.60 3.35
CA TRP A 439 2.22 21.09 4.56
C TRP A 439 3.52 21.84 4.80
N TYR A 440 3.52 22.78 5.75
CA TYR A 440 4.72 23.48 6.18
C TYR A 440 5.43 22.63 7.24
N THR A 441 6.71 22.35 7.00
CA THR A 441 7.49 21.47 7.89
C THR A 441 8.99 21.70 7.75
N ALA A 442 9.83 20.77 8.20
CA ALA A 442 11.28 20.81 8.04
C ALA A 442 11.87 19.51 7.48
N LEU A 443 13.11 19.58 7.02
CA LEU A 443 13.96 18.42 6.75
C LEU A 443 14.61 17.92 8.06
N ALA A 444 15.28 16.76 7.99
CA ALA A 444 15.98 16.15 9.14
C ALA A 444 17.02 17.08 9.81
N ASP A 445 17.56 18.03 9.05
CA ASP A 445 18.51 19.05 9.53
C ASP A 445 17.82 20.32 10.10
N HIS A 446 16.50 20.27 10.27
CA HIS A 446 15.65 21.36 10.76
C HIS A 446 15.59 22.58 9.82
N THR A 447 16.02 22.46 8.57
CA THR A 447 15.77 23.51 7.57
C THR A 447 14.32 23.44 7.08
N PRO A 448 13.61 24.57 6.94
CA PRO A 448 12.21 24.58 6.53
C PRO A 448 12.06 24.01 5.12
N THR A 449 10.98 23.27 4.89
CA THR A 449 10.53 22.78 3.58
C THR A 449 9.02 22.73 3.58
N TRP A 450 8.41 22.61 2.40
CA TRP A 450 6.98 22.39 2.29
C TRP A 450 6.65 21.34 1.25
N TYR A 451 5.47 20.76 1.39
CA TYR A 451 4.88 19.79 0.47
C TYR A 451 3.45 20.23 0.14
N ILE A 452 2.93 19.73 -0.97
CA ILE A 452 1.49 19.79 -1.25
C ILE A 452 0.90 18.43 -0.92
N VAL A 453 -0.18 18.45 -0.15
CA VAL A 453 -1.05 17.30 0.09
C VAL A 453 -2.33 17.56 -0.67
N SER A 454 -2.67 16.72 -1.64
CA SER A 454 -3.89 16.92 -2.43
C SER A 454 -4.47 15.62 -2.95
N GLY A 455 -5.79 15.58 -3.10
CA GLY A 455 -6.45 14.42 -3.68
C GLY A 455 -7.98 14.49 -3.55
N ALA A 456 -8.62 13.41 -3.99
CA ALA A 456 -10.03 13.22 -3.76
C ALA A 456 -10.29 13.08 -2.25
N TYR A 457 -11.35 13.74 -1.79
CA TYR A 457 -11.80 13.70 -0.41
C TYR A 457 -13.30 13.43 -0.39
N SER A 458 -13.69 12.41 0.36
CA SER A 458 -15.07 11.99 0.51
C SER A 458 -15.27 11.32 1.86
N ASP A 459 -16.45 11.46 2.46
CA ASP A 459 -16.80 10.76 3.71
C ASP A 459 -15.78 10.96 4.84
N ASN A 460 -15.32 12.19 4.97
CA ASN A 460 -14.36 12.62 6.00
C ASN A 460 -12.96 12.02 5.90
N LEU A 461 -12.61 11.44 4.75
CA LEU A 461 -11.32 10.84 4.50
C LEU A 461 -10.85 11.10 3.07
N GLY A 462 -9.58 11.44 2.92
CA GLY A 462 -8.89 11.45 1.64
C GLY A 462 -7.62 10.64 1.68
N ARG A 463 -7.38 9.87 0.63
CA ARG A 463 -6.06 9.31 0.33
C ARG A 463 -5.44 10.15 -0.76
N MET A 464 -4.30 10.76 -0.45
CA MET A 464 -3.79 11.92 -1.18
C MET A 464 -2.35 11.72 -1.63
N SER A 465 -1.98 12.38 -2.72
CA SER A 465 -0.58 12.51 -3.09
C SER A 465 0.12 13.43 -2.11
N LEU A 466 1.39 13.13 -1.85
CA LEU A 466 2.32 14.03 -1.20
C LEU A 466 3.36 14.44 -2.23
N ASP A 467 3.39 15.72 -2.60
CA ASP A 467 4.25 16.22 -3.66
C ASP A 467 5.26 17.24 -3.11
N ARG A 468 6.51 17.12 -3.54
CA ARG A 468 7.61 18.04 -3.21
C ARG A 468 7.92 18.94 -4.40
N PHE A 469 8.34 20.16 -4.11
CA PHE A 469 8.66 21.16 -5.11
C PHE A 469 10.13 21.59 -5.07
N THR A 470 10.66 21.94 -6.24
CA THR A 470 11.98 22.57 -6.44
C THR A 470 11.91 23.61 -7.55
N ASN A 471 12.85 24.56 -7.58
CA ASN A 471 13.02 25.50 -8.68
C ASN A 471 14.30 25.16 -9.44
N ALA A 472 14.18 24.45 -10.57
CA ALA A 472 15.30 24.06 -11.41
C ALA A 472 16.00 25.24 -12.10
N GLY A 473 15.35 26.42 -12.13
CA GLY A 473 15.92 27.65 -12.68
C GLY A 473 16.78 28.44 -11.68
N ALA A 474 16.82 28.07 -10.41
CA ALA A 474 17.56 28.82 -9.39
C ALA A 474 19.08 28.86 -9.68
N PRO A 475 19.80 29.92 -9.26
CA PRO A 475 19.31 31.10 -8.53
C PRO A 475 18.69 32.19 -9.44
N SER A 476 18.95 32.18 -10.75
CA SER A 476 18.66 33.31 -11.65
C SER A 476 17.35 33.19 -12.43
N GLY A 477 16.68 32.05 -12.37
CA GLY A 477 15.46 31.73 -13.10
C GLY A 477 14.36 31.16 -12.21
N PHE A 478 13.19 30.97 -12.82
CA PHE A 478 12.00 30.44 -12.17
C PHE A 478 11.39 29.33 -13.03
N LEU A 479 11.71 28.09 -12.70
CA LEU A 479 11.21 26.88 -13.32
C LEU A 479 10.83 25.87 -12.22
N PRO A 480 9.67 26.04 -11.56
CA PRO A 480 9.18 25.10 -10.57
C PRO A 480 8.91 23.73 -11.16
N GLN A 481 9.29 22.70 -10.41
CA GLN A 481 9.06 21.30 -10.73
C GLN A 481 8.48 20.62 -9.49
N SER A 482 7.49 19.75 -9.70
CA SER A 482 6.95 18.87 -8.68
C SER A 482 7.43 17.43 -8.90
N ALA A 483 7.57 16.70 -7.80
CA ALA A 483 7.82 15.27 -7.81
C ALA A 483 7.06 14.62 -6.65
N SER A 484 6.58 13.39 -6.87
CA SER A 484 5.96 12.62 -5.79
C SER A 484 6.97 12.34 -4.68
N ALA A 485 6.61 12.71 -3.46
CA ALA A 485 7.35 12.45 -2.24
C ALA A 485 6.74 11.33 -1.40
N GLY A 486 5.52 10.89 -1.72
CA GLY A 486 4.85 9.78 -1.06
C GLY A 486 3.33 9.89 -1.12
N GLN A 487 2.69 9.39 -0.08
CA GLN A 487 1.24 9.40 0.09
C GLN A 487 0.84 9.88 1.48
N ALA A 488 -0.37 10.41 1.60
CA ALA A 488 -0.97 10.82 2.86
C ALA A 488 -2.41 10.32 3.00
N TRP A 489 -2.85 10.15 4.23
CA TRP A 489 -4.24 9.93 4.60
C TRP A 489 -4.67 11.08 5.49
N TRP A 490 -5.68 11.81 5.05
CA TRP A 490 -6.17 12.98 5.74
C TRP A 490 -7.63 12.77 6.10
N ALA A 491 -7.91 12.72 7.40
CA ALA A 491 -9.26 12.58 7.92
C ALA A 491 -9.66 13.78 8.77
N MET A 492 -10.88 14.28 8.57
CA MET A 492 -11.47 15.27 9.45
C MET A 492 -12.10 14.57 10.64
N VAL A 493 -11.80 15.08 11.83
CA VAL A 493 -12.41 14.62 13.09
C VAL A 493 -13.67 15.44 13.36
N ASP A 494 -13.53 16.76 13.26
CA ASP A 494 -14.58 17.76 13.36
C ASP A 494 -14.13 19.02 12.59
N ALA A 495 -14.85 20.14 12.74
CA ALA A 495 -14.56 21.36 11.98
C ALA A 495 -13.16 21.94 12.26
N ASP A 496 -12.65 21.76 13.48
CA ASP A 496 -11.40 22.35 13.96
C ASP A 496 -10.29 21.31 14.20
N THR A 497 -10.60 20.01 14.10
CA THR A 497 -9.65 18.93 14.36
C THR A 497 -9.50 18.01 13.16
N GLN A 498 -8.26 17.68 12.82
CA GLN A 498 -7.96 16.77 11.73
C GLN A 498 -6.78 15.85 12.07
N MET A 499 -6.74 14.69 11.43
CA MET A 499 -5.63 13.76 11.54
C MET A 499 -4.98 13.57 10.16
N LEU A 500 -3.68 13.80 10.08
CA LEU A 500 -2.87 13.52 8.90
C LEU A 500 -1.92 12.37 9.24
N ALA A 501 -2.02 11.26 8.52
CA ALA A 501 -0.99 10.24 8.47
C ALA A 501 -0.27 10.30 7.12
N TRP A 502 1.00 9.95 7.09
CA TRP A 502 1.82 10.05 5.89
C TRP A 502 2.82 8.91 5.78
N GLN A 503 3.22 8.63 4.55
CA GLN A 503 4.30 7.73 4.20
C GLN A 503 5.11 8.35 3.06
N PHE A 504 6.39 8.65 3.32
CA PHE A 504 7.32 9.08 2.28
C PHE A 504 7.75 7.88 1.41
N SER A 505 8.20 8.16 0.18
CA SER A 505 8.73 7.16 -0.75
C SER A 505 9.96 6.43 -0.24
N ASP A 506 10.68 7.01 0.74
CA ASP A 506 11.83 6.39 1.41
C ASP A 506 11.43 5.43 2.55
N GLY A 507 10.12 5.20 2.75
CA GLY A 507 9.59 4.28 3.74
C GLY A 507 9.32 4.89 5.12
N ARG A 508 9.77 6.13 5.38
CA ARG A 508 9.43 6.83 6.63
C ARG A 508 7.93 7.05 6.72
N ARG A 509 7.38 6.94 7.93
CA ARG A 509 5.95 7.10 8.22
C ARG A 509 5.73 7.91 9.49
N GLY A 510 4.57 8.53 9.58
CA GLY A 510 4.14 9.20 10.81
C GLY A 510 2.69 9.63 10.73
N ALA A 511 2.22 10.20 11.84
CA ALA A 511 0.90 10.81 11.91
C ALA A 511 0.89 11.97 12.90
N GLU A 512 0.00 12.92 12.68
CA GLU A 512 -0.22 14.06 13.57
C GLU A 512 -1.72 14.32 13.71
N LEU A 513 -2.14 14.51 14.97
CA LEU A 513 -3.45 15.05 15.29
C LEU A 513 -3.29 16.55 15.44
N MET A 514 -3.97 17.31 14.59
CA MET A 514 -3.80 18.74 14.45
C MET A 514 -5.11 19.47 14.76
N GLU A 515 -4.97 20.62 15.39
CA GLU A 515 -6.06 21.53 15.73
C GLU A 515 -5.90 22.83 14.93
N ASN A 516 -7.02 23.45 14.57
CA ASN A 516 -7.03 24.74 13.90
C ASN A 516 -6.46 25.80 14.85
N THR A 517 -5.47 26.56 14.39
CA THR A 517 -4.77 27.57 15.20
C THR A 517 -5.67 28.73 15.62
N ALA A 518 -6.83 28.88 14.98
CA ALA A 518 -7.83 29.88 15.25
C ALA A 518 -9.15 29.28 15.76
N SER A 519 -9.15 28.06 16.31
CA SER A 519 -10.35 27.44 16.88
C SER A 519 -11.04 28.38 17.88
N GLY A 520 -12.36 28.48 17.77
CA GLY A 520 -13.19 29.39 18.57
C GLY A 520 -13.13 30.88 18.21
N ILE A 521 -12.22 31.31 17.31
CA ILE A 521 -12.12 32.70 16.84
C ILE A 521 -12.90 32.84 15.53
N ALA A 522 -13.72 33.87 15.35
CA ALA A 522 -14.42 34.08 14.08
C ALA A 522 -13.48 34.53 12.95
N VAL A 523 -13.79 34.18 11.70
CA VAL A 523 -13.08 34.72 10.53
C VAL A 523 -13.22 36.24 10.45
N GLY A 524 -12.19 36.90 9.89
CA GLY A 524 -12.17 38.35 9.70
C GLY A 524 -13.21 38.84 8.70
N SER A 525 -13.55 40.13 8.78
CA SER A 525 -14.38 40.83 7.80
C SER A 525 -13.65 42.10 7.33
N PRO A 526 -13.20 42.17 6.05
CA PRO A 526 -13.29 41.14 5.01
C PRO A 526 -12.47 39.87 5.32
N ASN A 527 -12.92 38.72 4.78
CA ASN A 527 -12.25 37.43 4.93
C ASN A 527 -11.29 37.20 3.75
N HIS A 528 -9.98 37.15 4.01
CA HIS A 528 -8.95 36.81 3.04
C HIS A 528 -8.31 35.44 3.30
N THR A 529 -8.87 34.63 4.21
CA THR A 529 -8.36 33.31 4.57
C THR A 529 -8.40 32.38 3.37
N GLN A 530 -7.23 32.13 2.77
CA GLN A 530 -7.08 31.31 1.56
C GLN A 530 -5.60 31.10 1.20
N ALA A 531 -5.32 30.19 0.27
CA ALA A 531 -4.07 30.17 -0.48
C ALA A 531 -4.10 31.21 -1.61
N TRP A 532 -3.05 32.03 -1.69
CA TRP A 532 -2.86 33.07 -2.70
C TRP A 532 -1.64 32.79 -3.55
N TYR A 533 -1.75 33.03 -4.85
CA TYR A 533 -0.66 32.78 -5.80
C TYR A 533 -0.71 33.76 -6.97
N ASN A 534 0.37 33.81 -7.75
CA ASN A 534 0.41 34.50 -9.02
C ASN A 534 0.40 33.45 -10.15
N ALA A 535 -0.57 33.53 -11.06
CA ALA A 535 -0.75 32.53 -12.10
C ALA A 535 0.44 32.43 -13.08
N SER A 536 1.08 33.56 -13.42
CA SER A 536 2.26 33.57 -14.30
C SER A 536 3.55 33.08 -13.63
N GLN A 537 3.53 32.90 -12.31
CA GLN A 537 4.61 32.34 -11.51
C GLN A 537 4.10 31.19 -10.63
N SER A 538 3.30 30.28 -11.19
CA SER A 538 2.76 29.14 -10.45
C SER A 538 3.88 28.25 -9.88
N GLY A 539 3.69 27.72 -8.66
CA GLY A 539 4.68 26.90 -7.95
C GLY A 539 5.28 27.55 -6.69
N TRP A 540 4.83 28.74 -6.32
CA TRP A 540 5.07 29.38 -5.02
C TRP A 540 3.81 30.17 -4.63
N GLY A 541 3.71 30.63 -3.39
CA GLY A 541 2.53 31.39 -2.97
C GLY A 541 2.50 31.70 -1.49
N LEU A 542 1.30 32.02 -1.01
CA LEU A 542 1.05 32.46 0.36
C LEU A 542 -0.14 31.67 0.92
N GLY A 543 -0.09 31.29 2.18
CA GLY A 543 -1.28 31.00 2.99
C GLY A 543 -1.60 32.23 3.82
N VAL A 544 -2.85 32.66 3.80
CA VAL A 544 -3.34 33.79 4.60
C VAL A 544 -4.46 33.29 5.51
N GLU A 545 -4.47 33.76 6.75
CA GLU A 545 -5.57 33.57 7.69
C GLU A 545 -5.95 34.93 8.29
N SER A 546 -7.16 35.40 8.00
CA SER A 546 -7.73 36.65 8.52
C SER A 546 -8.68 36.34 9.68
N LEU A 547 -8.42 36.91 10.85
CA LEU A 547 -9.19 36.65 12.06
C LEU A 547 -9.90 37.92 12.56
N ASN A 548 -11.02 37.75 13.26
CA ASN A 548 -11.75 38.83 13.91
C ASN A 548 -11.08 39.31 15.22
N LEU A 549 -9.75 39.50 15.19
CA LEU A 549 -8.90 39.89 16.32
C LEU A 549 -7.81 40.90 15.91
N PRO A 550 -8.18 41.95 15.15
CA PRO A 550 -7.31 42.60 14.15
C PRO A 550 -5.97 41.89 13.93
N LEU A 551 -6.02 40.68 13.36
CA LEU A 551 -4.85 39.85 13.13
C LEU A 551 -4.97 39.16 11.76
N GLU A 552 -3.90 39.25 10.98
CA GLU A 552 -3.73 38.50 9.74
C GLU A 552 -2.41 37.75 9.80
N PHE A 553 -2.48 36.42 9.74
CA PHE A 553 -1.30 35.54 9.72
C PHE A 553 -0.96 35.16 8.27
N TRP A 554 0.35 35.11 7.99
CA TRP A 554 0.92 34.84 6.68
C TRP A 554 1.95 33.72 6.76
N ALA A 555 1.86 32.77 5.84
CA ALA A 555 2.92 31.83 5.52
C ALA A 555 3.31 31.99 4.06
N VAL A 556 4.57 32.35 3.79
CA VAL A 556 5.14 32.51 2.45
C VAL A 556 5.86 31.23 2.06
N TYR A 557 5.49 30.63 0.93
CA TYR A 557 6.13 29.44 0.37
C TYR A 557 6.93 29.84 -0.86
N LEU A 558 8.24 29.62 -0.84
CA LEU A 558 9.20 30.11 -1.83
C LEU A 558 10.36 29.14 -2.03
N TYR A 559 11.39 29.56 -2.78
CA TYR A 559 12.62 28.80 -2.98
C TYR A 559 13.85 29.57 -2.51
N ASP A 560 14.84 28.86 -1.96
CA ASP A 560 16.16 29.41 -1.66
C ASP A 560 17.04 29.57 -2.92
N GLY A 561 18.26 30.09 -2.75
CA GLY A 561 19.23 30.28 -3.82
C GLY A 561 19.67 28.98 -4.51
N ALA A 562 19.45 27.82 -3.90
CA ALA A 562 19.70 26.51 -4.49
C ALA A 562 18.44 25.89 -5.14
N GLY A 563 17.32 26.61 -5.16
CA GLY A 563 16.05 26.12 -5.71
C GLY A 563 15.32 25.14 -4.79
N THR A 564 15.70 25.06 -3.51
CA THR A 564 15.00 24.21 -2.54
C THR A 564 13.80 24.94 -1.96
N ALA A 565 12.66 24.27 -1.87
CA ALA A 565 11.45 24.79 -1.24
C ALA A 565 11.70 25.20 0.23
N ARG A 566 11.35 26.44 0.58
CA ARG A 566 11.42 27.04 1.92
C ARG A 566 10.14 27.80 2.26
N TRP A 567 9.99 28.14 3.53
CA TRP A 567 8.90 29.01 3.96
C TRP A 567 9.32 29.98 5.07
N ALA A 568 8.58 31.07 5.17
CA ALA A 568 8.71 32.10 6.19
C ALA A 568 7.32 32.53 6.65
N THR A 569 7.19 32.99 7.89
CA THR A 569 5.89 33.38 8.47
C THR A 569 5.93 34.79 9.04
N GLY A 570 4.77 35.41 9.17
CA GLY A 570 4.62 36.71 9.82
C GLY A 570 3.17 37.03 10.09
N ASP A 571 2.94 38.02 10.94
CA ASP A 571 1.61 38.49 11.29
C ASP A 571 1.56 40.02 11.32
N THR A 572 0.36 40.56 11.21
CA THR A 572 0.14 42.01 11.32
C THR A 572 -1.22 42.33 11.92
N ALA A 573 -1.27 43.44 12.66
CA ALA A 573 -2.52 44.01 13.15
C ALA A 573 -3.20 44.97 12.15
N THR A 574 -2.47 45.39 11.10
CA THR A 574 -3.02 46.28 10.08
C THR A 574 -3.72 45.44 9.01
N LEU A 575 -5.02 45.21 9.18
CA LEU A 575 -5.84 44.48 8.21
C LEU A 575 -5.93 45.23 6.88
N GLY A 576 -5.98 44.51 5.75
CA GLY A 576 -6.33 45.08 4.45
C GLY A 576 -5.21 45.79 3.68
N ASN A 577 -4.21 46.37 4.34
CA ASN A 577 -3.05 46.99 3.68
C ASN A 577 -1.83 47.13 4.61
N GLY A 578 -0.65 47.37 4.03
CA GLY A 578 0.58 47.64 4.79
C GLY A 578 1.61 46.51 4.75
N THR A 579 2.64 46.66 5.58
CA THR A 579 3.84 45.81 5.61
C THR A 579 3.73 44.76 6.72
N VAL A 580 4.14 43.53 6.40
CA VAL A 580 4.28 42.39 7.31
C VAL A 580 5.76 42.06 7.42
N ASN A 581 6.27 41.99 8.65
CA ASN A 581 7.62 41.53 8.91
C ASN A 581 7.62 40.00 8.89
N LEU A 582 8.61 39.41 8.21
CA LEU A 582 8.71 37.97 8.05
C LEU A 582 9.86 37.41 8.88
N LEU A 583 9.62 36.21 9.41
CA LEU A 583 10.55 35.41 10.17
C LEU A 583 10.80 34.09 9.43
N ALA A 584 12.06 33.71 9.32
CA ALA A 584 12.47 32.36 8.98
C ALA A 584 12.66 31.57 10.28
N HIS A 585 12.17 30.35 10.30
CA HIS A 585 12.23 29.48 11.46
C HIS A 585 13.08 28.23 11.18
N ARG A 586 13.45 27.52 12.25
CA ARG A 586 14.05 26.17 12.19
C ARG A 586 13.13 25.17 12.87
N PRO A 587 12.09 24.68 12.18
CA PRO A 587 11.09 23.82 12.79
C PRO A 587 11.60 22.40 13.01
N HIS A 588 10.79 21.59 13.68
CA HIS A 588 11.01 20.15 13.70
C HIS A 588 10.40 19.52 12.43
N CYS A 589 11.06 18.48 11.94
CA CYS A 589 10.57 17.70 10.80
C CYS A 589 9.48 16.69 11.20
N PRO A 590 8.72 16.17 10.22
CA PRO A 590 7.71 15.15 10.48
C PRO A 590 8.36 13.92 11.10
N GLY A 591 7.84 13.46 12.23
CA GLY A 591 8.38 12.29 12.94
C GLY A 591 9.71 12.50 13.68
N CYS A 592 10.32 13.68 13.61
CA CYS A 592 11.57 13.98 14.28
C CYS A 592 11.37 14.41 15.73
N LEU A 593 12.46 14.33 16.50
CA LEU A 593 12.52 14.87 17.85
C LEU A 593 12.13 16.35 17.87
N ARG A 594 11.22 16.71 18.79
CA ARG A 594 10.87 18.11 19.06
C ARG A 594 11.92 18.73 19.97
N TYR A 595 12.37 19.94 19.61
CA TYR A 595 13.11 20.84 20.48
C TYR A 595 12.22 22.03 20.85
N ALA A 596 12.29 22.46 22.11
CA ALA A 596 11.57 23.65 22.60
C ALA A 596 12.31 24.94 22.23
N ASP A 597 12.53 25.19 20.93
CA ASP A 597 13.34 26.32 20.44
C ASP A 597 12.74 27.10 19.26
N TRP A 598 11.53 26.75 18.83
CA TRP A 598 10.80 27.33 17.69
C TRP A 598 10.88 28.86 17.63
N ASP A 599 10.55 29.55 18.73
CA ASP A 599 10.58 31.02 18.78
C ASP A 599 12.00 31.57 18.98
N SER A 600 12.82 30.89 19.78
CA SER A 600 14.18 31.34 20.09
C SER A 600 15.14 31.30 18.90
N ARG A 601 14.77 30.58 17.83
CA ARG A 601 15.55 30.44 16.59
C ARG A 601 14.95 31.17 15.40
N ALA A 602 13.87 31.92 15.61
CA ALA A 602 13.32 32.79 14.58
C ALA A 602 14.35 33.86 14.20
N GLN A 603 14.54 34.06 12.90
CA GLN A 603 15.45 35.06 12.35
C GLN A 603 14.68 35.93 11.37
N SER A 604 14.98 37.23 11.32
CA SER A 604 14.35 38.11 10.33
C SER A 604 14.64 37.61 8.91
N ALA A 605 13.59 37.54 8.10
CA ALA A 605 13.65 37.14 6.70
C ALA A 605 13.25 38.27 5.75
N GLY A 606 13.12 39.51 6.25
CA GLY A 606 12.69 40.68 5.47
C GLY A 606 11.19 40.96 5.61
N THR A 607 10.56 41.44 4.54
CA THR A 607 9.18 41.93 4.57
C THR A 607 8.36 41.54 3.34
N LEU A 608 7.04 41.54 3.50
CA LEU A 608 6.09 41.64 2.40
C LEU A 608 5.17 42.84 2.61
N SER A 609 4.62 43.41 1.54
CA SER A 609 3.54 44.39 1.62
C SER A 609 2.44 44.03 0.63
N ARG A 610 1.20 44.31 1.02
CA ARG A 610 0.02 44.00 0.21
C ARG A 610 -0.99 45.12 0.19
N VAL A 611 -1.77 45.16 -0.88
CA VAL A 611 -2.97 45.97 -1.05
C VAL A 611 -4.04 45.07 -1.66
N TYR A 612 -5.12 44.80 -0.94
CA TYR A 612 -6.22 44.00 -1.46
C TYR A 612 -7.10 44.82 -2.41
N ASN A 613 -7.48 44.19 -3.51
CA ASN A 613 -8.42 44.70 -4.52
C ASN A 613 -9.67 43.81 -4.48
N GLY A 614 -10.33 43.74 -3.32
CA GLY A 614 -11.42 42.80 -3.03
C GLY A 614 -10.95 41.52 -2.35
N ASN A 615 -11.85 40.54 -2.21
CA ASN A 615 -11.59 39.33 -1.40
C ASN A 615 -10.69 38.29 -2.07
N THR A 616 -10.52 38.37 -3.40
CA THR A 616 -9.87 37.32 -4.20
C THR A 616 -8.69 37.83 -5.04
N GLN A 617 -8.36 39.12 -4.96
CA GLN A 617 -7.24 39.71 -5.68
C GLN A 617 -6.48 40.71 -4.80
N ALA A 618 -5.16 40.74 -4.91
CA ALA A 618 -4.30 41.71 -4.24
C ALA A 618 -3.07 42.05 -5.08
N THR A 619 -2.41 43.15 -4.75
CA THR A 619 -1.08 43.50 -5.24
C THR A 619 -0.07 43.26 -4.12
N LEU A 620 1.00 42.53 -4.42
CA LEU A 620 2.03 42.10 -3.49
C LEU A 620 3.40 42.68 -3.88
N ASN A 621 4.16 43.13 -2.88
CA ASN A 621 5.60 43.31 -2.97
C ASN A 621 6.29 42.44 -1.93
N THR A 622 7.44 41.86 -2.28
CA THR A 622 8.28 41.11 -1.34
C THR A 622 9.69 41.66 -1.38
N ASN A 623 10.29 41.80 -0.20
CA ASN A 623 11.71 42.05 -0.01
C ASN A 623 12.23 41.05 1.02
N ILE A 624 12.45 39.82 0.56
CA ILE A 624 12.78 38.69 1.41
C ILE A 624 14.22 38.31 1.19
N THR A 625 14.98 38.15 2.27
CA THR A 625 16.34 37.59 2.26
C THR A 625 16.41 36.48 3.29
N LEU A 626 16.65 35.25 2.83
CA LEU A 626 16.69 34.11 3.74
C LEU A 626 18.01 34.11 4.54
N PRO A 627 17.95 33.97 5.87
CA PRO A 627 19.15 34.02 6.70
C PRO A 627 19.86 32.66 6.75
N ALA A 628 21.14 32.67 7.15
CA ALA A 628 21.96 31.46 7.21
C ALA A 628 21.34 30.35 8.11
N PRO A 629 21.37 29.08 7.66
CA PRO A 629 22.20 28.52 6.59
C PRO A 629 21.47 28.52 5.25
N LEU A 630 20.26 29.08 5.19
CA LEU A 630 19.53 29.28 3.95
C LEU A 630 20.22 30.40 3.17
N SER A 631 19.90 30.49 1.89
CA SER A 631 20.49 31.48 1.00
C SER A 631 19.46 32.02 0.02
N GLY A 632 19.80 33.13 -0.64
CA GLY A 632 18.98 33.70 -1.70
C GLY A 632 18.00 34.77 -1.23
N SER A 633 17.50 35.51 -2.21
CA SER A 633 16.57 36.62 -2.04
C SER A 633 15.32 36.39 -2.89
N TRP A 634 14.16 36.74 -2.35
CA TRP A 634 12.87 36.66 -3.03
C TRP A 634 12.24 38.04 -3.15
N ASN A 635 12.63 38.77 -4.21
CA ASN A 635 12.17 40.13 -4.46
C ASN A 635 11.17 40.15 -5.61
N ARG A 636 9.98 40.69 -5.34
CA ARG A 636 8.89 40.86 -6.31
C ARG A 636 8.29 42.25 -6.09
N SER A 637 7.93 42.92 -7.18
CA SER A 637 7.28 44.23 -7.10
C SER A 637 6.02 44.27 -7.94
N ASN A 638 4.97 44.88 -7.38
CA ASN A 638 3.67 45.06 -8.02
C ASN A 638 3.09 43.77 -8.60
N LEU A 639 3.28 42.65 -7.89
CA LEU A 639 2.84 41.36 -8.36
C LEU A 639 1.36 41.17 -8.04
N THR A 640 0.53 41.00 -9.06
CA THR A 640 -0.87 40.62 -8.86
C THR A 640 -0.96 39.19 -8.35
N ILE A 641 -1.61 38.98 -7.22
CA ILE A 641 -1.92 37.66 -6.68
C ILE A 641 -3.44 37.46 -6.60
N THR A 642 -3.87 36.22 -6.72
CA THR A 642 -5.26 35.81 -6.64
C THR A 642 -5.40 34.59 -5.74
N THR A 643 -6.60 34.40 -5.17
CA THR A 643 -6.89 33.20 -4.40
C THR A 643 -7.03 31.96 -5.29
N LEU A 644 -6.67 30.79 -4.76
CA LEU A 644 -6.88 29.51 -5.42
C LEU A 644 -8.33 29.00 -5.31
N GLY A 645 -9.08 29.50 -4.32
CA GLY A 645 -10.50 29.24 -4.09
C GLY A 645 -11.23 30.47 -3.56
N ASN A 646 -12.52 30.31 -3.25
CA ASN A 646 -13.27 31.35 -2.55
C ASN A 646 -12.98 31.27 -1.04
N PRO A 647 -12.73 32.40 -0.35
CA PRO A 647 -12.72 32.42 1.10
C PRO A 647 -14.09 31.96 1.63
N THR A 648 -14.11 30.98 2.53
CA THR A 648 -15.33 30.54 3.21
C THR A 648 -15.23 30.81 4.71
N PRO A 649 -16.35 31.02 5.42
CA PRO A 649 -16.38 31.07 6.87
C PRO A 649 -15.84 29.81 7.53
#